data_AF-A0A0K6GLM9-F1
#
_entry.id   AF-A0A0K6GLM9-F1
#
_cell.length_a   1.000
_cell.length_b   1.000
_cell.length_c   1.000
_cell.angle_alpha   90.00
_cell.angle_beta   90.00
_cell.angle_gamma   90.00
#
_symmetry.space_group_name_H-M   'P 1'
#
loop_
_entity.id
_entity.type
_entity.pdbx_description
1 polymer ?
#
loop_
_entity_poly.entity_id
_entity_poly.type
_entity_poly.pdbx_seq_one_letter_code
_entity_poly.pdbx_strand_id
1 'polypeptide(L)'
;MSKIEFVKSHLIEKLNEHIETASTIYMLTSFVMKSGVDVIQETLRKAAERGADIKICAGDYLYVTQPEALRQLIAIHPNVEVRLWKSNGISFHPKAYLFENQNDGYFIIGSSNLSRSALTSGVEWNVGVPKCVEESVFAQVMNEFLTLFYAEQTVQVNTETLKQYKQQYDDYHQRHTNLVRQWTKLEEVELMLPTTKKEETEMIYDEKASYGTIQPRFAQVEALAQLEATYEEGYDRAMVVMATGLGKTYLAAFFARKFQRVLFVAHREEILHQAKRSFAQVLSNKTFGIYDGKMKEGQADVVFASIFTLSMKKHLEIFAKDAFDLIVIDEFHHAAAKSYERVLAYFHPKFLLGITATPDRNDYKDVYALCDGNVAYRIDFIEAVQRGWLAPFHYYGVYDDTDYTKIAWCGNRYDEEQLLQAQLRHEMAERILQAWEKYKQTKTLVFCSSIRQADFLADYFTKHGYRAISLHSKQIHITRSKAIELLEKGKLDAIFTVDLFNEGVDIPAVDTLLFVRPTESLTVFTQQVGRGLRLHPEKQYCVIIDLIGNYRNADVKLALFDTQKEERKKQKSVIPVTPNGCVVDFDVRVVHLLEEMRRKRQPRKEKLFTDYEDVKQQLGRRPTYLELHLHGRSIAKEYRDEFQSYVGFLYWANELSEREKEVFLKYEAWLTEVERTVMTKSYKMVVLQAMLNRGPSRWHLPITPTEVAPFFHQYLIEKEYRKRIDFSDGETKRLWQYDEQKVAKLIAKMPMTKWSGSSNGLLSFENNVFSPTFSISTEDEYILYEWTQEICEYRLHAYFERKSGGGIRK
;
A
#
# COMPACT_ATOMS: atom_id res chain seq x y z
N MET A 1 18.86 -42.98 -27.25
CA MET A 1 18.48 -41.84 -28.12
C MET A 1 17.43 -41.04 -27.37
N SER A 2 17.84 -40.09 -26.53
CA SER A 2 16.96 -39.19 -25.82
C SER A 2 16.55 -38.06 -26.79
N LYS A 3 15.36 -38.16 -27.35
CA LYS A 3 14.83 -37.11 -28.23
C LYS A 3 14.01 -36.14 -27.40
N ILE A 4 14.09 -34.86 -27.75
CA ILE A 4 13.10 -33.85 -27.32
C ILE A 4 11.74 -34.31 -27.83
N GLU A 5 10.73 -34.31 -26.96
CA GLU A 5 9.39 -34.83 -27.24
C GLU A 5 8.38 -33.69 -27.31
N PHE A 6 7.52 -33.73 -28.33
CA PHE A 6 6.38 -32.81 -28.43
C PHE A 6 5.11 -33.53 -28.00
N VAL A 7 4.54 -33.10 -26.87
CA VAL A 7 3.39 -33.72 -26.21
C VAL A 7 2.14 -32.89 -26.49
N LYS A 8 1.24 -33.46 -27.30
CA LYS A 8 0.00 -32.81 -27.78
C LYS A 8 -1.28 -33.21 -27.05
N SER A 9 -1.27 -34.37 -26.39
CA SER A 9 -2.43 -34.98 -25.73
C SER A 9 -1.96 -35.95 -24.63
N HIS A 10 -2.84 -36.24 -23.66
CA HIS A 10 -2.60 -37.22 -22.59
C HIS A 10 -1.34 -36.95 -21.74
N LEU A 11 -1.06 -35.67 -21.46
CA LEU A 11 0.07 -35.24 -20.63
C LEU A 11 0.13 -35.99 -19.28
N ILE A 12 -1.03 -36.35 -18.72
CA ILE A 12 -1.11 -37.10 -17.46
C ILE A 12 -0.33 -38.42 -17.45
N GLU A 13 -0.32 -39.17 -18.57
CA GLU A 13 0.39 -40.45 -18.64
C GLU A 13 1.89 -40.22 -18.49
N LYS A 14 2.39 -39.16 -19.13
CA LYS A 14 3.79 -38.74 -19.06
C LYS A 14 4.17 -38.22 -17.68
N LEU A 15 3.30 -37.41 -17.06
CA LEU A 15 3.51 -36.95 -15.69
C LEU A 15 3.56 -38.14 -14.72
N ASN A 16 2.65 -39.10 -14.84
CA ASN A 16 2.63 -40.28 -13.98
C ASN A 16 3.90 -41.12 -14.12
N GLU A 17 4.36 -41.39 -15.36
CA GLU A 17 5.61 -42.12 -15.63
C GLU A 17 6.81 -41.52 -14.88
N HIS A 18 6.95 -40.19 -14.92
CA HIS A 18 8.05 -39.50 -14.26
C HIS A 18 7.86 -39.37 -12.73
N ILE A 19 6.66 -39.07 -12.25
CA ILE A 19 6.35 -38.95 -10.81
C ILE A 19 6.59 -40.30 -10.10
N GLU A 20 6.28 -41.42 -10.74
CA GLU A 20 6.45 -42.74 -10.15
C GLU A 20 7.90 -43.06 -9.80
N THR A 21 8.87 -42.48 -10.49
CA THR A 21 10.31 -42.77 -10.28
C THR A 21 11.10 -41.60 -9.68
N ALA A 22 10.54 -40.39 -9.67
CA ALA A 22 11.22 -39.19 -9.23
C ALA A 22 11.52 -39.12 -7.73
N SER A 23 12.71 -38.61 -7.41
CA SER A 23 13.09 -38.16 -6.05
C SER A 23 12.77 -36.68 -5.82
N THR A 24 12.72 -35.88 -6.89
CA THR A 24 12.36 -34.45 -6.85
C THR A 24 11.26 -34.18 -7.87
N ILE A 25 10.17 -33.55 -7.45
CA ILE A 25 8.99 -33.26 -8.28
C ILE A 25 8.58 -31.81 -8.06
N TYR A 26 8.86 -30.95 -9.04
CA TYR A 26 8.54 -29.52 -8.99
C TYR A 26 7.51 -29.16 -10.04
N MET A 27 6.41 -28.51 -9.62
CA MET A 27 5.31 -28.13 -10.50
C MET A 27 5.05 -26.63 -10.39
N LEU A 28 5.12 -25.93 -11.52
CA LEU A 28 4.81 -24.52 -11.65
C LEU A 28 3.61 -24.39 -12.57
N THR A 29 2.53 -23.77 -12.13
CA THR A 29 1.32 -23.64 -12.94
C THR A 29 0.65 -22.31 -12.72
N SER A 30 -0.02 -21.80 -13.76
CA SER A 30 -0.67 -20.49 -13.71
C SER A 30 -1.90 -20.54 -12.81
N PHE A 31 -2.62 -21.67 -12.84
CA PHE A 31 -3.72 -21.93 -11.91
C PHE A 31 -3.90 -23.42 -11.63
N VAL A 32 -4.55 -23.74 -10.51
CA VAL A 32 -4.89 -25.12 -10.13
C VAL A 32 -6.41 -25.29 -9.99
N MET A 33 -6.96 -26.30 -10.66
CA MET A 33 -8.36 -26.72 -10.51
C MET A 33 -8.46 -28.03 -9.75
N LYS A 34 -9.52 -28.20 -8.97
CA LYS A 34 -9.80 -29.43 -8.21
C LYS A 34 -9.80 -30.65 -9.14
N SER A 35 -10.40 -30.48 -10.32
CA SER A 35 -10.49 -31.53 -11.33
C SER A 35 -9.14 -32.06 -11.80
N GLY A 36 -8.09 -31.22 -11.81
CA GLY A 36 -6.72 -31.63 -12.14
C GLY A 36 -6.03 -32.32 -10.96
N VAL A 37 -6.21 -31.79 -9.75
CA VAL A 37 -5.69 -32.42 -8.53
C VAL A 37 -6.26 -33.82 -8.34
N ASP A 38 -7.57 -34.01 -8.56
CA ASP A 38 -8.24 -35.32 -8.46
C ASP A 38 -7.59 -36.40 -9.34
N VAL A 39 -6.98 -36.02 -10.46
CA VAL A 39 -6.37 -36.95 -11.43
C VAL A 39 -4.94 -37.33 -11.04
N ILE A 40 -4.19 -36.44 -10.39
CA ILE A 40 -2.76 -36.62 -10.09
C ILE A 40 -2.46 -36.94 -8.61
N GLN A 41 -3.40 -36.66 -7.70
CA GLN A 41 -3.21 -36.74 -6.25
C GLN A 41 -2.73 -38.12 -5.76
N GLU A 42 -3.19 -39.20 -6.39
CA GLU A 42 -2.84 -40.56 -5.97
C GLU A 42 -1.37 -40.86 -6.29
N THR A 43 -0.89 -40.45 -7.47
CA THR A 43 0.51 -40.61 -7.88
C THR A 43 1.43 -39.74 -7.02
N LEU A 44 1.03 -38.51 -6.73
CA LEU A 44 1.77 -37.63 -5.81
C LEU A 44 1.82 -38.19 -4.38
N ARG A 45 0.75 -38.80 -3.89
CA ARG A 45 0.73 -39.45 -2.57
C ARG A 45 1.76 -40.57 -2.50
N LYS A 46 1.76 -41.47 -3.48
CA LYS A 46 2.74 -42.57 -3.56
C LYS A 46 4.18 -42.07 -3.63
N ALA A 47 4.42 -41.00 -4.38
CA ALA A 47 5.75 -40.37 -4.44
C ALA A 47 6.15 -39.76 -3.09
N ALA A 48 5.23 -39.09 -2.39
CA ALA A 48 5.46 -38.51 -1.07
C ALA A 48 5.75 -39.59 -0.01
N GLU A 49 5.02 -40.71 -0.04
CA GLU A 49 5.22 -41.88 0.85
C GLU A 49 6.58 -42.54 0.63
N ARG A 50 7.10 -42.50 -0.61
CA ARG A 50 8.48 -42.92 -0.94
C ARG A 50 9.54 -41.93 -0.42
N GLY A 51 9.14 -40.74 0.00
CA GLY A 51 10.03 -39.68 0.48
C GLY A 51 10.53 -38.74 -0.61
N ALA A 52 9.81 -38.61 -1.73
CA ALA A 52 10.14 -37.61 -2.76
C ALA A 52 9.94 -36.18 -2.24
N ASP A 53 10.80 -35.26 -2.69
CA ASP A 53 10.70 -33.82 -2.45
C ASP A 53 9.73 -33.20 -3.47
N ILE A 54 8.56 -32.75 -2.98
CA ILE A 54 7.45 -32.29 -3.85
C ILE A 54 7.16 -30.82 -3.56
N LYS A 55 7.35 -29.96 -4.57
CA LYS A 55 7.06 -28.52 -4.49
C LYS A 55 6.11 -28.09 -5.60
N ILE A 56 5.05 -27.39 -5.24
CA ILE A 56 4.01 -26.94 -6.17
C ILE A 56 3.78 -25.43 -6.00
N CYS A 57 3.92 -24.66 -7.06
CA CYS A 57 3.62 -23.23 -7.09
C CYS A 57 2.49 -22.93 -8.07
N ALA A 58 1.45 -22.25 -7.59
CA ALA A 58 0.28 -21.83 -8.36
C ALA A 58 0.12 -20.30 -8.35
N GLY A 59 -0.49 -19.71 -9.37
CA GLY A 59 -0.88 -18.30 -9.37
C GLY A 59 -2.26 -18.04 -8.74
N ASP A 60 -2.45 -16.85 -8.20
CA ASP A 60 -3.77 -16.35 -7.77
C ASP A 60 -4.42 -15.38 -8.78
N TYR A 61 -3.81 -15.20 -9.96
CA TYR A 61 -4.27 -14.24 -10.96
C TYR A 61 -5.74 -14.48 -11.31
N LEU A 62 -6.53 -13.41 -11.20
CA LEU A 62 -7.98 -13.39 -11.42
C LEU A 62 -8.76 -14.43 -10.57
N TYR A 63 -8.15 -14.90 -9.48
CA TYR A 63 -8.70 -15.90 -8.57
C TYR A 63 -9.16 -17.20 -9.25
N VAL A 64 -8.50 -17.63 -10.34
CA VAL A 64 -8.89 -18.86 -11.05
C VAL A 64 -8.56 -20.12 -10.25
N THR A 65 -7.47 -20.10 -9.48
CA THR A 65 -7.06 -21.22 -8.63
C THR A 65 -8.14 -21.53 -7.58
N GLN A 66 -8.62 -22.77 -7.55
CA GLN A 66 -9.71 -23.15 -6.67
C GLN A 66 -9.19 -23.40 -5.24
N PRO A 67 -9.79 -22.78 -4.19
CA PRO A 67 -9.40 -23.04 -2.80
C PRO A 67 -9.51 -24.51 -2.43
N GLU A 68 -10.50 -25.22 -2.98
CA GLU A 68 -10.67 -26.66 -2.76
C GLU A 68 -9.50 -27.49 -3.32
N ALA A 69 -8.92 -27.05 -4.43
CA ALA A 69 -7.78 -27.73 -5.05
C ALA A 69 -6.51 -27.54 -4.22
N LEU A 70 -6.27 -26.31 -3.74
CA LEU A 70 -5.18 -26.02 -2.80
C LEU A 70 -5.32 -26.84 -1.51
N ARG A 71 -6.55 -26.94 -0.99
CA ARG A 71 -6.87 -27.78 0.18
C ARG A 71 -6.51 -29.24 -0.05
N GLN A 72 -6.88 -29.79 -1.22
CA GLN A 72 -6.56 -31.16 -1.56
C GLN A 72 -5.05 -31.37 -1.66
N LEU A 73 -4.31 -30.47 -2.31
CA LEU A 73 -2.85 -30.57 -2.46
C LEU A 73 -2.12 -30.64 -1.11
N ILE A 74 -2.42 -29.73 -0.18
CA ILE A 74 -1.79 -29.74 1.16
C ILE A 74 -2.23 -30.92 2.02
N ALA A 75 -3.37 -31.56 1.70
CA ALA A 75 -3.87 -32.74 2.38
C ALA A 75 -3.28 -34.06 1.83
N ILE A 76 -2.53 -34.03 0.73
CA ILE A 76 -1.92 -35.24 0.13
C ILE A 76 -0.94 -35.87 1.11
N HIS A 77 0.01 -35.09 1.62
CA HIS A 77 1.05 -35.55 2.55
C HIS A 77 1.78 -34.35 3.18
N PRO A 78 2.28 -34.43 4.44
CA PRO A 78 3.01 -33.33 5.09
C PRO A 78 4.27 -32.84 4.37
N ASN A 79 4.88 -33.69 3.54
CA ASN A 79 6.08 -33.35 2.75
C ASN A 79 5.77 -32.63 1.42
N VAL A 80 4.49 -32.44 1.07
CA VAL A 80 4.11 -31.70 -0.14
C VAL A 80 4.06 -30.22 0.20
N GLU A 81 4.97 -29.46 -0.40
CA GLU A 81 5.10 -28.03 -0.14
C GLU A 81 4.38 -27.24 -1.24
N VAL A 82 3.30 -26.54 -0.87
CA VAL A 82 2.49 -25.78 -1.82
C VAL A 82 2.65 -24.29 -1.54
N ARG A 83 2.91 -23.49 -2.57
CA ARG A 83 2.97 -22.04 -2.50
C ARG A 83 2.05 -21.39 -3.53
N LEU A 84 1.53 -20.23 -3.17
CA LEU A 84 0.66 -19.43 -4.03
C LEU A 84 1.35 -18.10 -4.33
N TRP A 85 1.53 -17.81 -5.61
CA TRP A 85 2.04 -16.54 -6.10
C TRP A 85 0.96 -15.46 -6.01
N LYS A 86 1.25 -14.38 -5.29
CA LYS A 86 0.40 -13.20 -5.18
C LYS A 86 0.60 -12.30 -6.40
N SER A 87 -0.30 -12.41 -7.37
CA SER A 87 -0.29 -11.65 -8.63
C SER A 87 -0.43 -10.15 -8.41
N ASN A 88 -1.23 -9.71 -7.42
CA ASN A 88 -1.58 -8.30 -7.23
C ASN A 88 -2.07 -7.61 -8.53
N GLY A 89 -2.68 -8.36 -9.45
CA GLY A 89 -3.12 -7.87 -10.76
C GLY A 89 -2.11 -8.05 -11.90
N ILE A 90 -0.91 -8.57 -11.62
CA ILE A 90 0.10 -8.93 -12.63
C ILE A 90 -0.11 -10.37 -13.11
N SER A 91 -0.15 -10.55 -14.42
CA SER A 91 -0.24 -11.84 -15.10
C SER A 91 0.87 -12.81 -14.67
N PHE A 92 0.51 -13.93 -14.01
CA PHE A 92 1.42 -15.05 -13.69
C PHE A 92 1.04 -16.28 -14.53
N HIS A 93 1.69 -16.47 -15.68
CA HIS A 93 1.34 -17.52 -16.65
C HIS A 93 2.39 -18.62 -16.93
N PRO A 94 3.37 -18.92 -16.06
CA PRO A 94 4.28 -20.04 -16.30
C PRO A 94 3.59 -21.40 -16.11
N LYS A 95 4.04 -22.40 -16.86
CA LYS A 95 3.58 -23.80 -16.77
C LYS A 95 4.76 -24.74 -17.05
N ALA A 96 5.24 -25.37 -15.99
CA ALA A 96 6.38 -26.25 -16.03
C ALA A 96 6.22 -27.42 -15.05
N TYR A 97 6.66 -28.61 -15.45
CA TYR A 97 6.69 -29.81 -14.63
C TYR A 97 8.09 -30.39 -14.69
N LEU A 98 8.80 -30.43 -13.57
CA LEU A 98 10.20 -30.81 -13.48
C LEU A 98 10.34 -32.05 -12.60
N PHE A 99 11.15 -33.00 -13.04
CA PHE A 99 11.39 -34.28 -12.40
C PHE A 99 12.88 -34.57 -12.36
N GLU A 100 13.37 -35.00 -11.20
CA GLU A 100 14.77 -35.45 -11.06
C GLU A 100 14.82 -36.75 -10.27
N ASN A 101 15.66 -37.66 -10.74
CA ASN A 101 16.00 -38.93 -10.12
C ASN A 101 17.52 -38.93 -9.85
N GLN A 102 18.04 -39.92 -9.13
CA GLN A 102 19.47 -39.95 -8.73
C GLN A 102 20.47 -39.82 -9.88
N ASN A 103 20.12 -40.27 -11.10
CA ASN A 103 21.03 -40.33 -12.25
C ASN A 103 20.53 -39.60 -13.51
N ASP A 104 19.32 -39.02 -13.51
CA ASP A 104 18.71 -38.40 -14.70
C ASP A 104 17.63 -37.38 -14.30
N GLY A 105 17.12 -36.61 -15.25
CA GLY A 105 16.04 -35.64 -15.03
C GLY A 105 15.22 -35.40 -16.29
N TYR A 106 14.03 -34.82 -16.13
CA TYR A 106 13.12 -34.51 -17.21
C TYR A 106 12.31 -33.26 -16.88
N PHE A 107 12.16 -32.34 -17.83
CA PHE A 107 11.26 -31.20 -17.67
C PHE A 107 10.27 -31.10 -18.83
N ILE A 108 9.08 -30.62 -18.51
CA ILE A 108 8.01 -30.33 -19.47
C ILE A 108 7.63 -28.87 -19.32
N ILE A 109 7.66 -28.11 -20.42
CA ILE A 109 7.19 -26.71 -20.48
C ILE A 109 6.16 -26.59 -21.59
N GLY A 110 5.07 -25.87 -21.34
CA GLY A 110 4.03 -25.71 -22.35
C GLY A 110 2.81 -24.90 -21.92
N SER A 111 1.64 -25.30 -22.42
CA SER A 111 0.36 -24.61 -22.23
C SER A 111 -0.51 -25.22 -21.13
N SER A 112 -0.11 -26.37 -20.57
CA SER A 112 -0.99 -27.16 -19.69
C SER A 112 -0.95 -26.78 -18.23
N ASN A 113 -2.09 -26.30 -17.71
CA ASN A 113 -2.30 -26.06 -16.28
C ASN A 113 -2.71 -27.35 -15.53
N LEU A 114 -2.77 -27.29 -14.20
CA LEU A 114 -3.25 -28.40 -13.38
C LEU A 114 -4.80 -28.47 -13.37
N SER A 115 -5.37 -28.84 -14.52
CA SER A 115 -6.81 -29.08 -14.74
C SER A 115 -7.04 -30.39 -15.49
N ARG A 116 -8.21 -31.02 -15.33
CA ARG A 116 -8.50 -32.29 -16.01
C ARG A 116 -8.42 -32.17 -17.53
N SER A 117 -8.96 -31.10 -18.10
CA SER A 117 -8.93 -30.87 -19.55
C SER A 117 -7.50 -30.79 -20.06
N ALA A 118 -6.66 -29.92 -19.47
CA ALA A 118 -5.27 -29.76 -19.88
C ALA A 118 -4.43 -31.04 -19.74
N LEU A 119 -4.70 -31.85 -18.71
CA LEU A 119 -3.93 -33.07 -18.46
C LEU A 119 -4.37 -34.28 -19.31
N THR A 120 -5.62 -34.33 -19.78
CA THR A 120 -6.19 -35.54 -20.43
C THR A 120 -6.55 -35.31 -21.89
N SER A 121 -7.57 -34.49 -22.17
CA SER A 121 -8.26 -34.44 -23.47
C SER A 121 -8.18 -33.09 -24.18
N GLY A 122 -7.59 -32.07 -23.56
CA GLY A 122 -7.42 -30.74 -24.12
C GLY A 122 -6.38 -30.70 -25.24
N VAL A 123 -6.53 -29.74 -26.15
CA VAL A 123 -5.53 -29.47 -27.19
C VAL A 123 -4.44 -28.59 -26.59
N GLU A 124 -3.34 -29.22 -26.22
CA GLU A 124 -2.29 -28.60 -25.41
C GLU A 124 -0.94 -28.84 -26.07
N TRP A 125 -0.07 -27.83 -26.10
CA TRP A 125 1.26 -27.95 -26.66
C TRP A 125 2.28 -27.91 -25.54
N ASN A 126 3.01 -29.00 -25.36
CA ASN A 126 4.09 -29.10 -24.38
C ASN A 126 5.33 -29.71 -25.02
N VAL A 127 6.51 -29.27 -24.57
CA VAL A 127 7.80 -29.83 -24.96
C VAL A 127 8.42 -30.50 -23.75
N GLY A 128 8.71 -31.79 -23.87
CA GLY A 128 9.42 -32.58 -22.89
C GLY A 128 10.89 -32.73 -23.26
N VAL A 129 11.78 -32.44 -22.32
CA VAL A 129 13.24 -32.47 -22.53
C VAL A 129 13.91 -33.25 -21.41
N PRO A 130 14.64 -34.34 -21.73
CA PRO A 130 15.45 -35.06 -20.76
C PRO A 130 16.77 -34.33 -20.45
N LYS A 131 17.23 -34.39 -19.20
CA LYS A 131 18.45 -33.73 -18.68
C LYS A 131 19.69 -34.06 -19.50
N CYS A 132 19.83 -35.31 -19.95
CA CYS A 132 20.97 -35.76 -20.76
C CYS A 132 21.11 -35.05 -22.13
N VAL A 133 20.08 -34.34 -22.60
CA VAL A 133 20.11 -33.61 -23.88
C VAL A 133 20.67 -32.20 -23.70
N GLU A 134 20.23 -31.48 -22.66
CA GLU A 134 20.67 -30.11 -22.35
C GLU A 134 20.76 -29.91 -20.83
N GLU A 135 21.85 -30.38 -20.22
CA GLU A 135 22.04 -30.36 -18.75
C GLU A 135 22.10 -28.93 -18.19
N SER A 136 22.71 -28.00 -18.94
CA SER A 136 22.79 -26.58 -18.57
C SER A 136 21.41 -25.93 -18.49
N VAL A 137 20.53 -26.25 -19.46
CA VAL A 137 19.15 -25.75 -19.50
C VAL A 137 18.33 -26.37 -18.37
N PHE A 138 18.49 -27.66 -18.09
CA PHE A 138 17.83 -28.32 -16.95
C PHE A 138 18.20 -27.62 -15.63
N ALA A 139 19.48 -27.35 -15.40
CA ALA A 139 19.94 -26.63 -14.20
C ALA A 139 19.38 -25.20 -14.13
N GLN A 140 19.30 -24.49 -15.25
CA GLN A 140 18.72 -23.15 -15.33
C GLN A 140 17.23 -23.16 -14.97
N VAL A 141 16.45 -24.07 -15.55
CA VAL A 141 14.99 -24.18 -15.29
C VAL A 141 14.72 -24.57 -13.83
N MET A 142 15.52 -25.47 -13.26
CA MET A 142 15.42 -25.82 -11.83
C MET A 142 15.73 -24.63 -10.92
N ASN A 143 16.76 -23.85 -11.24
CA ASN A 143 17.10 -22.65 -10.47
C ASN A 143 16.02 -21.56 -10.60
N GLU A 144 15.47 -21.38 -11.79
CA GLU A 144 14.37 -20.44 -12.02
C GLU A 144 13.12 -20.84 -11.24
N PHE A 145 12.78 -22.14 -11.22
CA PHE A 145 11.70 -22.66 -10.40
C PHE A 145 11.91 -22.31 -8.92
N LEU A 146 13.09 -22.60 -8.36
CA LEU A 146 13.38 -22.32 -6.95
C LEU A 146 13.37 -20.82 -6.64
N THR A 147 13.86 -20.01 -7.57
CA THR A 147 13.82 -18.53 -7.47
C THR A 147 12.38 -18.04 -7.37
N LEU A 148 11.49 -18.53 -8.25
CA LEU A 148 10.06 -18.20 -8.21
C LEU A 148 9.37 -18.78 -6.98
N PHE A 149 9.69 -20.02 -6.59
CA PHE A 149 9.09 -20.72 -5.48
C PHE A 149 9.40 -20.04 -4.14
N TYR A 150 10.62 -19.54 -3.94
CA TYR A 150 11.01 -18.82 -2.73
C TYR A 150 10.95 -17.30 -2.86
N ALA A 151 10.37 -16.78 -3.95
CA ALA A 151 10.18 -15.35 -4.14
C ALA A 151 9.31 -14.76 -3.02
N GLU A 152 9.58 -13.52 -2.63
CA GLU A 152 8.81 -12.82 -1.59
C GLU A 152 7.32 -12.65 -1.96
N GLN A 153 7.03 -12.70 -3.26
CA GLN A 153 5.68 -12.67 -3.84
C GLN A 153 4.90 -13.96 -3.61
N THR A 154 5.54 -15.05 -3.17
CA THR A 154 4.86 -16.31 -2.87
C THR A 154 4.54 -16.44 -1.39
N VAL A 155 3.39 -17.06 -1.11
CA VAL A 155 2.99 -17.42 0.24
C VAL A 155 2.79 -18.92 0.34
N GLN A 156 3.33 -19.51 1.41
CA GLN A 156 3.08 -20.91 1.71
C GLN A 156 1.60 -21.15 1.99
N VAL A 157 1.04 -22.14 1.31
CA VAL A 157 -0.35 -22.55 1.49
C VAL A 157 -0.44 -23.41 2.75
N ASN A 158 -1.20 -22.92 3.71
CA ASN A 158 -1.55 -23.59 4.96
C ASN A 158 -2.98 -23.21 5.34
N THR A 159 -3.47 -23.66 6.50
CA THR A 159 -4.84 -23.43 6.93
C THR A 159 -5.23 -21.95 6.99
N GLU A 160 -4.34 -21.07 7.48
CA GLU A 160 -4.62 -19.64 7.62
C GLU A 160 -4.52 -18.91 6.28
N THR A 161 -3.48 -19.16 5.51
CA THR A 161 -3.30 -18.52 4.19
C THR A 161 -4.36 -18.99 3.19
N LEU A 162 -4.80 -20.24 3.28
CA LEU A 162 -5.92 -20.79 2.51
C LEU A 162 -7.25 -20.18 2.92
N LYS A 163 -7.51 -19.97 4.22
CA LYS A 163 -8.71 -19.29 4.70
C LYS A 163 -8.79 -17.86 4.15
N GLN A 164 -7.66 -17.14 4.18
CA GLN A 164 -7.57 -15.78 3.61
C GLN A 164 -7.79 -15.80 2.11
N TYR A 165 -7.14 -16.71 1.39
CA TYR A 165 -7.31 -16.86 -0.05
C TYR A 165 -8.75 -17.20 -0.43
N LYS A 166 -9.39 -18.12 0.30
CA LYS A 166 -10.79 -18.50 0.08
C LYS A 166 -11.73 -17.31 0.22
N GLN A 167 -11.54 -16.47 1.23
CA GLN A 167 -12.34 -15.26 1.38
C GLN A 167 -12.18 -14.32 0.18
N GLN A 168 -10.94 -14.09 -0.26
CA GLN A 168 -10.67 -13.24 -1.44
C GLN A 168 -11.25 -13.84 -2.73
N TYR A 169 -11.14 -15.16 -2.89
CA TYR A 169 -11.73 -15.93 -3.99
C TYR A 169 -13.25 -15.76 -4.02
N ASP A 170 -13.92 -15.96 -2.88
CA ASP A 170 -15.38 -15.85 -2.73
C ASP A 170 -15.85 -14.41 -2.99
N ASP A 171 -15.17 -13.40 -2.40
CA ASP A 171 -15.46 -11.98 -2.60
C ASP A 171 -15.33 -11.58 -4.09
N TYR A 172 -14.26 -12.05 -4.74
CA TYR A 172 -14.04 -11.79 -6.17
C TYR A 172 -15.13 -12.42 -7.04
N HIS A 173 -15.51 -13.68 -6.77
CA HIS A 173 -16.52 -14.42 -7.55
C HIS A 173 -17.94 -13.91 -7.31
N GLN A 174 -18.24 -13.41 -6.11
CA GLN A 174 -19.52 -12.74 -5.81
C GLN A 174 -19.67 -11.44 -6.59
N ARG A 175 -18.62 -10.61 -6.63
CA ARG A 175 -18.61 -9.34 -7.39
C ARG A 175 -18.61 -9.52 -8.90
N HIS A 176 -18.10 -10.67 -9.39
CA HIS A 176 -17.92 -10.95 -10.81
C HIS A 176 -18.70 -12.19 -11.27
N THR A 177 -19.99 -12.27 -10.93
CA THR A 177 -20.83 -13.46 -11.16
C THR A 177 -20.93 -13.90 -12.63
N ASN A 178 -20.72 -12.97 -13.58
CA ASN A 178 -20.75 -13.24 -15.03
C ASN A 178 -19.41 -13.71 -15.63
N LEU A 179 -18.28 -13.48 -14.97
CA LEU A 179 -16.95 -13.81 -15.47
C LEU A 179 -16.67 -15.31 -15.46
N VAL A 180 -17.17 -16.06 -14.47
CA VAL A 180 -16.95 -17.52 -14.36
C VAL A 180 -17.63 -18.28 -15.52
N ARG A 181 -18.84 -17.86 -15.91
CA ARG A 181 -19.55 -18.42 -17.08
C ARG A 181 -18.96 -17.96 -18.41
N GLN A 182 -18.44 -16.73 -18.46
CA GLN A 182 -17.76 -16.20 -19.65
C GLN A 182 -16.35 -16.79 -19.82
N TRP A 183 -15.63 -17.19 -18.77
CA TRP A 183 -14.26 -17.69 -18.88
C TRP A 183 -14.16 -19.03 -19.61
N THR A 184 -15.03 -19.98 -19.27
CA THR A 184 -15.18 -21.25 -20.02
C THR A 184 -15.53 -21.03 -21.50
N LYS A 185 -16.11 -19.87 -21.85
CA LYS A 185 -16.40 -19.47 -23.24
C LYS A 185 -15.29 -18.62 -23.88
N LEU A 186 -14.54 -17.85 -23.11
CA LEU A 186 -13.45 -16.99 -23.60
C LEU A 186 -12.20 -17.82 -23.94
N GLU A 187 -11.94 -18.93 -23.24
CA GLU A 187 -10.93 -19.91 -23.65
C GLU A 187 -11.30 -20.62 -24.97
N GLU A 188 -12.60 -20.84 -25.25
CA GLU A 188 -13.06 -21.33 -26.56
C GLU A 188 -12.90 -20.27 -27.68
N VAL A 189 -13.05 -18.97 -27.35
CA VAL A 189 -12.94 -17.87 -28.32
C VAL A 189 -11.49 -17.53 -28.67
N GLU A 190 -10.55 -17.63 -27.71
CA GLU A 190 -9.11 -17.41 -27.97
C GLU A 190 -8.48 -18.49 -28.88
N LEU A 191 -9.10 -19.67 -28.98
CA LEU A 191 -8.62 -20.79 -29.81
C LEU A 191 -9.25 -20.87 -31.21
N MET A 192 -10.29 -20.08 -31.53
CA MET A 192 -11.13 -20.28 -32.72
C MET A 192 -11.20 -19.12 -33.72
N LEU A 193 -10.51 -17.99 -33.53
CA LEU A 193 -10.59 -16.87 -34.48
C LEU A 193 -9.23 -16.38 -34.98
N PRO A 194 -9.01 -16.35 -36.32
CA PRO A 194 -8.00 -15.50 -36.91
C PRO A 194 -8.32 -14.05 -36.56
N THR A 195 -7.29 -13.30 -36.18
CA THR A 195 -7.26 -11.86 -35.97
C THR A 195 -8.31 -11.10 -36.77
N THR A 196 -9.42 -10.76 -36.13
CA THR A 196 -10.40 -9.81 -36.66
C THR A 196 -10.35 -8.54 -35.82
N LYS A 197 -9.98 -7.48 -36.55
CA LYS A 197 -9.83 -6.06 -36.21
C LYS A 197 -10.32 -5.64 -34.81
N LYS A 198 -9.37 -5.06 -34.07
CA LYS A 198 -9.59 -4.14 -32.94
C LYS A 198 -10.81 -3.24 -33.25
N GLU A 199 -11.84 -3.32 -32.42
CA GLU A 199 -12.79 -2.23 -32.28
C GLU A 199 -12.03 -1.08 -31.62
N GLU A 200 -11.71 -0.08 -32.43
CA GLU A 200 -11.21 1.21 -31.97
C GLU A 200 -12.34 1.88 -31.18
N THR A 201 -12.10 2.14 -29.89
CA THR A 201 -12.90 3.14 -29.17
C THR A 201 -12.71 4.46 -29.92
N GLU A 202 -13.76 4.95 -30.59
CA GLU A 202 -13.72 6.23 -31.29
C GLU A 202 -13.39 7.34 -30.28
N MET A 203 -12.13 7.76 -30.28
CA MET A 203 -11.72 8.99 -29.62
C MET A 203 -12.38 10.12 -30.40
N ILE A 204 -13.34 10.81 -29.75
CA ILE A 204 -14.01 11.98 -30.33
C ILE A 204 -12.96 13.09 -30.47
N TYR A 205 -12.44 13.25 -31.68
CA TYR A 205 -11.63 14.40 -32.06
C TYR A 205 -12.56 15.44 -32.67
N ASP A 206 -12.62 16.62 -32.06
CA ASP A 206 -13.20 17.78 -32.72
C ASP A 206 -12.32 18.16 -33.90
N GLU A 207 -12.88 18.19 -35.11
CA GLU A 207 -12.28 18.89 -36.23
C GLU A 207 -12.15 20.38 -35.88
N LYS A 208 -11.05 21.02 -36.30
CA LYS A 208 -10.87 22.47 -36.15
C LYS A 208 -11.92 23.21 -36.99
N ALA A 209 -13.10 23.43 -36.41
CA ALA A 209 -14.15 24.23 -37.00
C ALA A 209 -13.77 25.73 -37.00
N SER A 210 -14.09 26.38 -38.11
CA SER A 210 -14.11 27.84 -38.28
C SER A 210 -15.09 28.49 -37.30
N TYR A 211 -14.79 29.71 -36.87
CA TYR A 211 -15.42 30.48 -35.78
C TYR A 211 -16.96 30.45 -35.75
N GLY A 212 -17.51 29.69 -34.80
CA GLY A 212 -18.86 29.83 -34.24
C GLY A 212 -18.82 30.11 -32.72
N THR A 213 -19.97 30.36 -32.10
CA THR A 213 -20.11 30.56 -30.64
C THR A 213 -19.61 29.33 -29.87
N ILE A 214 -18.64 29.53 -28.96
CA ILE A 214 -18.07 28.46 -28.13
C ILE A 214 -19.17 27.78 -27.29
N GLN A 215 -19.21 26.44 -27.34
CA GLN A 215 -20.14 25.59 -26.59
C GLN A 215 -19.43 24.89 -25.41
N PRO A 216 -20.16 24.52 -24.33
CA PRO A 216 -19.61 23.73 -23.24
C PRO A 216 -19.15 22.34 -23.72
N ARG A 217 -17.99 21.88 -23.22
CA ARG A 217 -17.50 20.53 -23.50
C ARG A 217 -18.27 19.49 -22.69
N PHE A 218 -18.19 18.21 -23.09
CA PHE A 218 -18.87 17.08 -22.43
C PHE A 218 -18.76 17.11 -20.89
N ALA A 219 -17.58 17.41 -20.34
CA ALA A 219 -17.34 17.41 -18.89
C ALA A 219 -17.97 18.62 -18.18
N GLN A 220 -18.23 19.69 -18.93
CA GLN A 220 -18.80 20.94 -18.44
C GLN A 220 -20.32 20.91 -18.46
N VAL A 221 -20.94 20.13 -19.36
CA VAL A 221 -22.40 20.02 -19.47
C VAL A 221 -23.00 19.49 -18.17
N GLU A 222 -22.49 18.37 -17.66
CA GLU A 222 -22.97 17.76 -16.41
C GLU A 222 -22.73 18.68 -15.20
N ALA A 223 -21.53 19.23 -15.08
CA ALA A 223 -21.16 20.14 -14.00
C ALA A 223 -22.01 21.43 -14.02
N LEU A 224 -22.31 21.96 -15.21
CA LEU A 224 -23.15 23.14 -15.36
C LEU A 224 -24.60 22.82 -14.98
N ALA A 225 -25.15 21.69 -15.42
CA ALA A 225 -26.51 21.29 -15.07
C ALA A 225 -26.70 21.13 -13.55
N GLN A 226 -25.75 20.50 -12.85
CA GLN A 226 -25.80 20.37 -11.40
C GLN A 226 -25.68 21.72 -10.69
N LEU A 227 -24.78 22.58 -11.17
CA LEU A 227 -24.61 23.92 -10.62
C LEU A 227 -25.86 24.80 -10.84
N GLU A 228 -26.53 24.65 -11.98
CA GLU A 228 -27.80 25.31 -12.28
C GLU A 228 -28.92 24.81 -11.37
N ALA A 229 -29.04 23.49 -11.18
CA ALA A 229 -29.99 22.90 -10.24
C ALA A 229 -29.76 23.41 -8.81
N THR A 230 -28.51 23.47 -8.35
CA THR A 230 -28.15 24.02 -7.04
C THR A 230 -28.59 25.48 -6.89
N TYR A 231 -28.42 26.29 -7.94
CA TYR A 231 -28.89 27.68 -7.92
C TYR A 231 -30.42 27.78 -7.91
N GLU A 232 -31.12 26.93 -8.67
CA GLU A 232 -32.58 26.90 -8.74
C GLU A 232 -33.24 26.39 -7.45
N GLU A 233 -32.55 25.52 -6.70
CA GLU A 233 -32.95 25.05 -5.36
C GLU A 233 -32.82 26.15 -4.28
N GLY A 234 -32.26 27.31 -4.63
CA GLY A 234 -32.19 28.47 -3.75
C GLY A 234 -30.93 28.56 -2.88
N TYR A 235 -29.91 27.74 -3.16
CA TYR A 235 -28.61 27.91 -2.53
C TYR A 235 -27.94 29.20 -3.01
N ASP A 236 -27.27 29.91 -2.10
CA ASP A 236 -26.51 31.14 -2.38
C ASP A 236 -25.01 30.89 -2.56
N ARG A 237 -24.56 29.65 -2.35
CA ARG A 237 -23.14 29.25 -2.46
C ARG A 237 -23.00 27.78 -2.81
N ALA A 238 -21.97 27.47 -3.59
CA ALA A 238 -21.60 26.11 -3.93
C ALA A 238 -20.12 25.97 -4.29
N MET A 239 -19.60 24.76 -4.11
CA MET A 239 -18.28 24.37 -4.58
C MET A 239 -18.37 23.36 -5.73
N VAL A 240 -17.53 23.55 -6.76
CA VAL A 240 -17.30 22.58 -7.82
C VAL A 240 -15.87 22.08 -7.76
N VAL A 241 -15.73 20.77 -7.64
CA VAL A 241 -14.45 20.06 -7.64
C VAL A 241 -14.27 19.36 -8.98
N MET A 242 -13.33 19.83 -9.80
CA MET A 242 -13.05 19.23 -11.11
C MET A 242 -11.55 19.05 -11.33
N ALA A 243 -11.17 17.88 -11.85
CA ALA A 243 -9.80 17.59 -12.27
C ALA A 243 -9.19 18.70 -13.14
N THR A 244 -7.89 18.94 -12.97
CA THR A 244 -7.16 19.87 -13.84
C THR A 244 -7.22 19.36 -15.29
N GLY A 245 -7.44 20.28 -16.23
CA GLY A 245 -7.59 19.93 -17.66
C GLY A 245 -9.03 19.88 -18.17
N LEU A 246 -10.04 19.79 -17.30
CA LEU A 246 -11.46 19.75 -17.71
C LEU A 246 -12.11 21.13 -17.99
N GLY A 247 -11.35 22.21 -17.84
CA GLY A 247 -11.78 23.57 -18.20
C GLY A 247 -12.66 24.27 -17.15
N LYS A 248 -12.27 24.22 -15.87
CA LYS A 248 -12.92 24.94 -14.74
C LYS A 248 -13.28 26.41 -15.05
N THR A 249 -12.37 27.13 -15.70
CA THR A 249 -12.56 28.55 -16.05
C THR A 249 -13.67 28.75 -17.08
N TYR A 250 -13.81 27.84 -18.05
CA TYR A 250 -14.90 27.90 -19.02
C TYR A 250 -16.24 27.54 -18.38
N LEU A 251 -16.28 26.55 -17.48
CA LEU A 251 -17.47 26.24 -16.70
C LEU A 251 -17.98 27.49 -15.96
N ALA A 252 -17.09 28.19 -15.24
CA ALA A 252 -17.43 29.42 -14.54
C ALA A 252 -17.92 30.52 -15.51
N ALA A 253 -17.31 30.64 -16.70
CA ALA A 253 -17.74 31.60 -17.72
C ALA A 253 -19.14 31.29 -18.28
N PHE A 254 -19.48 30.02 -18.48
CA PHE A 254 -20.81 29.60 -18.93
C PHE A 254 -21.87 29.88 -17.86
N PHE A 255 -21.59 29.55 -16.60
CA PHE A 255 -22.49 29.84 -15.48
C PHE A 255 -22.69 31.36 -15.28
N ALA A 256 -21.64 32.15 -15.49
CA ALA A 256 -21.65 33.61 -15.39
C ALA A 256 -22.59 34.32 -16.39
N ARG A 257 -23.12 33.63 -17.42
CA ARG A 257 -24.08 34.18 -18.39
C ARG A 257 -25.36 34.72 -17.75
N LYS A 258 -25.78 34.12 -16.63
CA LYS A 258 -27.04 34.44 -15.93
C LYS A 258 -26.98 35.70 -15.06
N PHE A 259 -25.77 36.15 -14.74
CA PHE A 259 -25.51 37.22 -13.79
C PHE A 259 -25.17 38.51 -14.53
N GLN A 260 -25.41 39.70 -13.98
CA GLN A 260 -25.04 40.94 -14.66
C GLN A 260 -23.59 41.30 -14.32
N ARG A 261 -23.30 41.42 -13.02
CA ARG A 261 -22.00 41.85 -12.50
C ARG A 261 -21.26 40.70 -11.83
N VAL A 262 -20.07 40.36 -12.32
CA VAL A 262 -19.31 39.16 -11.90
C VAL A 262 -17.92 39.56 -11.41
N LEU A 263 -17.51 38.99 -10.28
CA LEU A 263 -16.14 39.10 -9.76
C LEU A 263 -15.46 37.74 -9.85
N PHE A 264 -14.35 37.66 -10.57
CA PHE A 264 -13.49 36.48 -10.60
C PHE A 264 -12.22 36.77 -9.79
N VAL A 265 -11.97 35.96 -8.76
CA VAL A 265 -10.85 36.14 -7.83
C VAL A 265 -9.85 35.01 -8.00
N ALA A 266 -8.57 35.37 -8.13
CA ALA A 266 -7.44 34.44 -8.11
C ALA A 266 -6.22 35.07 -7.42
N HIS A 267 -5.23 34.26 -7.06
CA HIS A 267 -4.00 34.71 -6.42
C HIS A 267 -2.88 35.07 -7.39
N ARG A 268 -2.86 34.54 -8.62
CA ARG A 268 -1.83 34.85 -9.63
C ARG A 268 -2.35 35.74 -10.75
N GLU A 269 -1.55 36.73 -11.15
CA GLU A 269 -1.88 37.66 -12.24
C GLU A 269 -2.09 36.93 -13.58
N GLU A 270 -1.29 35.90 -13.89
CA GLU A 270 -1.42 35.15 -15.15
C GLU A 270 -2.76 34.44 -15.28
N ILE A 271 -3.30 33.91 -14.17
CA ILE A 271 -4.61 33.26 -14.14
C ILE A 271 -5.71 34.27 -14.44
N LEU A 272 -5.62 35.49 -13.90
CA LEU A 272 -6.59 36.57 -14.17
C LEU A 272 -6.63 36.92 -15.65
N HIS A 273 -5.47 37.08 -16.29
CA HIS A 273 -5.40 37.36 -17.71
C HIS A 273 -5.92 36.20 -18.57
N GLN A 274 -5.62 34.95 -18.19
CA GLN A 274 -6.13 33.77 -18.89
C GLN A 274 -7.65 33.66 -18.75
N ALA A 275 -8.18 33.86 -17.53
CA ALA A 275 -9.61 33.87 -17.25
C ALA A 275 -10.33 34.99 -18.01
N LYS A 276 -9.77 36.20 -18.06
CA LYS A 276 -10.30 37.31 -18.89
C LYS A 276 -10.47 36.90 -20.35
N ARG A 277 -9.48 36.21 -20.94
CA ARG A 277 -9.58 35.73 -22.33
C ARG A 277 -10.67 34.67 -22.48
N SER A 278 -10.74 33.68 -21.58
CA SER A 278 -11.75 32.63 -21.62
C SER A 278 -13.18 33.19 -21.47
N PHE A 279 -13.39 34.11 -20.52
CA PHE A 279 -14.68 34.77 -20.33
C PHE A 279 -15.05 35.65 -21.52
N ALA A 280 -14.10 36.39 -22.10
CA ALA A 280 -14.35 37.20 -23.30
C ALA A 280 -14.81 36.37 -24.51
N GLN A 281 -14.35 35.13 -24.62
CA GLN A 281 -14.79 34.22 -25.69
C GLN A 281 -16.21 33.65 -25.45
N VAL A 282 -16.66 33.58 -24.18
CA VAL A 282 -17.97 33.03 -23.81
C VAL A 282 -19.06 34.11 -23.67
N LEU A 283 -18.67 35.32 -23.24
CA LEU A 283 -19.53 36.46 -22.90
C LEU A 283 -19.25 37.66 -23.83
N SER A 284 -19.56 37.53 -25.12
CA SER A 284 -19.21 38.54 -26.13
C SER A 284 -19.87 39.91 -25.96
N ASN A 285 -20.94 40.00 -25.16
CA ASN A 285 -21.73 41.21 -24.93
C ASN A 285 -21.37 41.96 -23.64
N LYS A 286 -20.27 41.60 -22.95
CA LYS A 286 -19.87 42.18 -21.66
C LYS A 286 -18.54 42.92 -21.72
N THR A 287 -18.35 43.85 -20.80
CA THR A 287 -17.09 44.55 -20.56
C THR A 287 -16.25 43.84 -19.51
N PHE A 288 -14.92 43.90 -19.65
CA PHE A 288 -13.98 43.13 -18.82
C PHE A 288 -12.86 44.00 -18.24
N GLY A 289 -12.70 44.01 -16.92
CA GLY A 289 -11.69 44.78 -16.20
C GLY A 289 -10.71 43.91 -15.40
N ILE A 290 -9.45 44.32 -15.30
CA ILE A 290 -8.47 43.72 -14.37
C ILE A 290 -8.26 44.64 -13.15
N TYR A 291 -8.29 44.03 -11.97
CA TYR A 291 -8.08 44.71 -10.69
C TYR A 291 -6.96 44.02 -9.88
N ASP A 292 -5.72 44.44 -10.11
CA ASP A 292 -4.52 43.91 -9.48
C ASP A 292 -3.62 45.03 -8.94
N GLY A 293 -2.36 44.75 -8.60
CA GLY A 293 -1.44 45.76 -8.07
C GLY A 293 -1.19 46.94 -9.02
N LYS A 294 -1.32 46.72 -10.33
CA LYS A 294 -0.94 47.65 -11.42
C LYS A 294 -2.16 48.29 -12.07
N MET A 295 -3.20 47.51 -12.36
CA MET A 295 -4.44 47.92 -13.03
C MET A 295 -5.59 47.97 -12.03
N LYS A 296 -6.45 49.00 -12.13
CA LYS A 296 -7.58 49.23 -11.20
C LYS A 296 -8.91 49.38 -11.97
N GLU A 297 -9.16 48.50 -12.92
CA GLU A 297 -10.35 48.53 -13.78
C GLU A 297 -11.56 47.88 -13.07
N GLY A 298 -12.12 48.56 -12.07
CA GLY A 298 -13.26 48.05 -11.29
C GLY A 298 -14.64 48.34 -11.89
N GLN A 299 -14.71 49.16 -12.95
CA GLN A 299 -15.95 49.56 -13.61
C GLN A 299 -16.13 48.74 -14.90
N ALA A 300 -16.44 47.46 -14.74
CA ALA A 300 -16.76 46.54 -15.82
C ALA A 300 -17.82 45.53 -15.36
N ASP A 301 -18.50 44.89 -16.32
CA ASP A 301 -19.50 43.86 -16.04
C ASP A 301 -18.83 42.62 -15.42
N VAL A 302 -17.60 42.31 -15.84
CA VAL A 302 -16.81 41.22 -15.27
C VAL A 302 -15.45 41.75 -14.83
N VAL A 303 -15.15 41.65 -13.54
CA VAL A 303 -13.91 42.13 -12.92
C VAL A 303 -13.05 40.93 -12.50
N PHE A 304 -11.80 40.89 -12.96
CA PHE A 304 -10.81 39.87 -12.59
C PHE A 304 -9.86 40.48 -11.56
N ALA A 305 -9.97 40.05 -10.30
CA ALA A 305 -9.27 40.67 -9.19
C ALA A 305 -8.24 39.76 -8.52
N SER A 306 -7.06 40.33 -8.21
CA SER A 306 -6.08 39.66 -7.37
C SER A 306 -6.52 39.68 -5.90
N ILE A 307 -6.54 38.53 -5.24
CA ILE A 307 -6.92 38.45 -3.82
C ILE A 307 -6.04 39.34 -2.92
N PHE A 308 -4.75 39.44 -3.22
CA PHE A 308 -3.81 40.24 -2.43
C PHE A 308 -4.12 41.73 -2.52
N THR A 309 -4.55 42.19 -3.70
CA THR A 309 -4.96 43.58 -3.89
C THR A 309 -6.34 43.83 -3.29
N LEU A 310 -7.30 42.95 -3.60
CA LEU A 310 -8.70 43.11 -3.22
C LEU A 310 -8.91 43.05 -1.69
N SER A 311 -8.16 42.20 -0.98
CA SER A 311 -8.28 42.05 0.47
C SER A 311 -7.79 43.27 1.28
N MET A 312 -7.12 44.24 0.65
CA MET A 312 -6.70 45.47 1.32
C MET A 312 -7.92 46.37 1.58
N LYS A 313 -8.07 46.90 2.81
CA LYS A 313 -9.22 47.73 3.23
C LYS A 313 -9.61 48.78 2.19
N LYS A 314 -8.62 49.57 1.76
CA LYS A 314 -8.77 50.66 0.78
C LYS A 314 -9.34 50.19 -0.55
N HIS A 315 -9.01 48.97 -0.99
CA HIS A 315 -9.45 48.43 -2.27
C HIS A 315 -10.79 47.69 -2.16
N LEU A 316 -11.00 47.00 -1.05
CA LEU A 316 -12.24 46.29 -0.73
C LEU A 316 -13.43 47.27 -0.62
N GLU A 317 -13.24 48.36 0.12
CA GLU A 317 -14.30 49.34 0.42
C GLU A 317 -14.65 50.27 -0.76
N ILE A 318 -13.92 50.19 -1.89
CA ILE A 318 -14.29 50.90 -3.13
C ILE A 318 -15.54 50.27 -3.77
N PHE A 319 -15.75 48.98 -3.55
CA PHE A 319 -16.92 48.27 -4.05
C PHE A 319 -17.99 48.23 -2.97
N ALA A 320 -19.26 48.43 -3.34
CA ALA A 320 -20.37 48.17 -2.43
C ALA A 320 -20.42 46.68 -2.05
N LYS A 321 -21.00 46.35 -0.90
CA LYS A 321 -21.08 44.97 -0.41
C LYS A 321 -21.86 44.06 -1.37
N ASP A 322 -22.86 44.59 -2.02
CA ASP A 322 -23.75 43.95 -3.00
C ASP A 322 -23.37 44.25 -4.46
N ALA A 323 -22.14 44.74 -4.70
CA ALA A 323 -21.71 45.19 -6.03
C ALA A 323 -21.65 44.07 -7.09
N PHE A 324 -21.59 42.80 -6.68
CA PHE A 324 -21.42 41.67 -7.58
C PHE A 324 -22.55 40.66 -7.39
N ASP A 325 -23.19 40.25 -8.47
CA ASP A 325 -24.21 39.20 -8.44
C ASP A 325 -23.58 37.81 -8.25
N LEU A 326 -22.42 37.58 -8.90
CA LEU A 326 -21.67 36.32 -8.82
C LEU A 326 -20.23 36.61 -8.40
N ILE A 327 -19.75 35.87 -7.40
CA ILE A 327 -18.33 35.82 -7.07
C ILE A 327 -17.82 34.42 -7.38
N VAL A 328 -16.83 34.33 -8.25
CA VAL A 328 -16.10 33.09 -8.56
C VAL A 328 -14.73 33.15 -7.92
N ILE A 329 -14.38 32.15 -7.14
CA ILE A 329 -13.05 32.02 -6.54
C ILE A 329 -12.35 30.79 -7.12
N ASP A 330 -11.27 31.01 -7.85
CA ASP A 330 -10.42 29.94 -8.37
C ASP A 330 -9.44 29.44 -7.30
N GLU A 331 -9.05 28.18 -7.42
CA GLU A 331 -8.27 27.46 -6.41
C GLU A 331 -8.82 27.65 -4.99
N PHE A 332 -10.12 27.41 -4.85
CA PHE A 332 -10.91 27.63 -3.62
C PHE A 332 -10.35 26.93 -2.37
N HIS A 333 -9.45 25.95 -2.50
CA HIS A 333 -8.72 25.37 -1.37
C HIS A 333 -7.81 26.37 -0.62
N HIS A 334 -7.62 27.59 -1.14
CA HIS A 334 -6.98 28.71 -0.45
C HIS A 334 -7.95 29.58 0.38
N ALA A 335 -9.26 29.35 0.29
CA ALA A 335 -10.29 30.22 0.87
C ALA A 335 -10.23 30.34 2.41
N ALA A 336 -9.59 29.38 3.10
CA ALA A 336 -9.34 29.44 4.55
C ALA A 336 -8.22 30.44 4.96
N ALA A 337 -7.53 31.08 4.02
CA ALA A 337 -6.55 32.11 4.37
C ALA A 337 -7.25 33.43 4.74
N LYS A 338 -6.72 34.15 5.75
CA LYS A 338 -7.27 35.42 6.26
C LYS A 338 -7.60 36.46 5.18
N SER A 339 -6.85 36.48 4.07
CA SER A 339 -7.13 37.37 2.94
C SER A 339 -8.43 37.04 2.22
N TYR A 340 -8.75 35.74 2.06
CA TYR A 340 -10.00 35.26 1.45
C TYR A 340 -11.17 35.43 2.40
N GLU A 341 -11.02 35.05 3.68
CA GLU A 341 -12.05 35.25 4.71
C GLU A 341 -12.52 36.70 4.76
N ARG A 342 -11.59 37.65 4.67
CA ARG A 342 -11.90 39.08 4.69
C ARG A 342 -12.73 39.53 3.48
N VAL A 343 -12.44 39.00 2.29
CA VAL A 343 -13.18 39.33 1.06
C VAL A 343 -14.57 38.69 1.11
N LEU A 344 -14.65 37.42 1.52
CA LEU A 344 -15.89 36.67 1.67
C LEU A 344 -16.82 37.25 2.74
N ALA A 345 -16.27 37.75 3.85
CA ALA A 345 -17.05 38.39 4.91
C ALA A 345 -17.55 39.80 4.54
N TYR A 346 -16.98 40.43 3.51
CA TYR A 346 -17.37 41.78 3.10
C TYR A 346 -18.45 41.79 2.03
N PHE A 347 -18.33 40.94 1.01
CA PHE A 347 -19.27 40.90 -0.11
C PHE A 347 -20.46 39.98 0.16
N HIS A 348 -21.64 40.40 -0.29
CA HIS A 348 -22.89 39.65 -0.23
C HIS A 348 -23.44 39.43 -1.65
N PRO A 349 -22.85 38.52 -2.44
CA PRO A 349 -23.33 38.23 -3.79
C PRO A 349 -24.65 37.46 -3.77
N LYS A 350 -25.33 37.42 -4.92
CA LYS A 350 -26.47 36.50 -5.11
C LYS A 350 -26.01 35.05 -5.13
N PHE A 351 -24.81 34.80 -5.65
CA PHE A 351 -24.21 33.47 -5.64
C PHE A 351 -22.69 33.51 -5.46
N LEU A 352 -22.16 32.62 -4.62
CA LEU A 352 -20.73 32.39 -4.43
C LEU A 352 -20.33 31.01 -5.00
N LEU A 353 -19.44 31.01 -6.00
CA LEU A 353 -18.94 29.80 -6.63
C LEU A 353 -17.45 29.58 -6.30
N GLY A 354 -17.15 28.53 -5.56
CA GLY A 354 -15.79 28.03 -5.38
C GLY A 354 -15.44 26.98 -6.45
N ILE A 355 -14.36 27.17 -7.20
CA ILE A 355 -13.85 26.14 -8.14
C ILE A 355 -12.46 25.66 -7.69
N THR A 356 -12.26 24.35 -7.63
CA THR A 356 -10.95 23.78 -7.30
C THR A 356 -10.76 22.38 -7.90
N ALA A 357 -9.51 21.92 -8.02
CA ALA A 357 -9.21 20.54 -8.40
C ALA A 357 -8.90 19.64 -7.19
N THR A 358 -8.61 20.24 -6.04
CA THR A 358 -8.07 19.54 -4.87
C THR A 358 -8.73 20.13 -3.63
N PRO A 359 -9.88 19.59 -3.19
CA PRO A 359 -10.56 20.10 -2.01
C PRO A 359 -9.86 19.63 -0.72
N ASP A 360 -9.08 18.55 -0.82
CA ASP A 360 -8.50 17.80 0.28
C ASP A 360 -7.12 18.37 0.71
N ARG A 361 -7.12 19.36 1.61
CA ARG A 361 -5.94 19.77 2.41
C ARG A 361 -6.06 19.18 3.82
N ASN A 362 -4.93 19.00 4.51
CA ASN A 362 -4.88 18.56 5.92
C ASN A 362 -5.72 19.40 6.91
N ASP A 363 -6.18 20.59 6.52
CA ASP A 363 -7.05 21.47 7.30
C ASP A 363 -8.55 21.29 6.92
N TYR A 364 -8.98 20.02 6.83
CA TYR A 364 -10.20 19.49 6.17
C TYR A 364 -11.58 20.06 6.57
N LYS A 365 -11.68 20.94 7.57
CA LYS A 365 -13.00 21.38 8.09
C LYS A 365 -13.45 22.76 7.61
N ASP A 366 -12.54 23.63 7.21
CA ASP A 366 -12.89 25.05 6.97
C ASP A 366 -13.38 25.34 5.55
N VAL A 367 -12.83 24.68 4.51
CA VAL A 367 -13.19 25.00 3.10
C VAL A 367 -14.60 24.53 2.75
N TYR A 368 -15.00 23.33 3.17
CA TYR A 368 -16.37 22.85 2.96
C TYR A 368 -17.38 23.70 3.74
N ALA A 369 -17.02 24.17 4.94
CA ALA A 369 -17.88 25.03 5.75
C ALA A 369 -18.13 26.41 5.10
N LEU A 370 -17.19 26.95 4.31
CA LEU A 370 -17.38 28.22 3.58
C LEU A 370 -18.46 28.15 2.49
N CYS A 371 -18.79 26.95 2.02
CA CYS A 371 -19.89 26.70 1.09
C CYS A 371 -21.07 25.98 1.78
N ASP A 372 -21.18 26.04 3.11
CA ASP A 372 -22.21 25.36 3.90
C ASP A 372 -22.29 23.84 3.63
N GLY A 373 -21.18 23.23 3.25
CA GLY A 373 -21.09 21.82 2.87
C GLY A 373 -21.58 21.51 1.46
N ASN A 374 -22.03 22.51 0.69
CA ASN A 374 -22.62 22.33 -0.62
C ASN A 374 -21.56 22.13 -1.72
N VAL A 375 -21.40 20.89 -2.16
CA VAL A 375 -20.56 20.52 -3.32
C VAL A 375 -21.47 20.17 -4.49
N ALA A 376 -21.69 21.12 -5.39
CA ALA A 376 -22.60 20.96 -6.53
C ALA A 376 -22.13 19.86 -7.49
N TYR A 377 -20.82 19.70 -7.67
CA TYR A 377 -20.27 18.68 -8.56
C TYR A 377 -18.85 18.28 -8.15
N ARG A 378 -18.54 16.99 -8.27
CA ARG A 378 -17.20 16.43 -8.00
C ARG A 378 -16.82 15.44 -9.09
N ILE A 379 -15.66 15.64 -9.71
CA ILE A 379 -15.01 14.66 -10.57
C ILE A 379 -13.49 14.69 -10.36
N ASP A 380 -12.90 13.53 -10.09
CA ASP A 380 -11.45 13.39 -10.00
C ASP A 380 -10.81 13.01 -11.34
N PHE A 381 -9.47 13.03 -11.40
CA PHE A 381 -8.78 12.79 -12.68
C PHE A 381 -8.86 11.32 -13.12
N ILE A 382 -9.06 10.37 -12.19
CA ILE A 382 -9.17 8.95 -12.51
C ILE A 382 -10.49 8.68 -13.18
N GLU A 383 -11.58 9.21 -12.63
CA GLU A 383 -12.90 9.17 -13.25
C GLU A 383 -12.90 9.90 -14.60
N ALA A 384 -12.24 11.05 -14.69
CA ALA A 384 -12.09 11.77 -15.95
C ALA A 384 -11.34 10.95 -17.02
N VAL A 385 -10.30 10.19 -16.64
CA VAL A 385 -9.62 9.27 -17.57
C VAL A 385 -10.54 8.11 -17.97
N GLN A 386 -11.28 7.51 -17.04
CA GLN A 386 -12.24 6.43 -17.33
C GLN A 386 -13.32 6.86 -18.32
N ARG A 387 -13.78 8.11 -18.23
CA ARG A 387 -14.77 8.69 -19.15
C ARG A 387 -14.16 9.15 -20.48
N GLY A 388 -12.84 9.00 -20.69
CA GLY A 388 -12.13 9.45 -21.89
C GLY A 388 -11.96 10.97 -21.99
N TRP A 389 -12.15 11.68 -20.88
CA TRP A 389 -12.11 13.14 -20.81
C TRP A 389 -10.69 13.69 -20.64
N LEU A 390 -9.79 12.82 -20.16
CA LEU A 390 -8.35 13.01 -20.07
C LEU A 390 -7.67 11.82 -20.74
N ALA A 391 -6.46 12.05 -21.25
CA ALA A 391 -5.62 11.00 -21.81
C ALA A 391 -5.23 9.98 -20.72
N PRO A 392 -5.21 8.67 -21.04
CA PRO A 392 -4.64 7.64 -20.18
C PRO A 392 -3.19 7.94 -19.78
N PHE A 393 -2.68 7.28 -18.74
CA PHE A 393 -1.31 7.48 -18.27
C PHE A 393 -0.55 6.18 -18.03
N HIS A 394 0.75 6.21 -18.27
CA HIS A 394 1.70 5.17 -17.89
C HIS A 394 2.64 5.75 -16.81
N TYR A 395 2.53 5.23 -15.60
CA TYR A 395 3.31 5.66 -14.45
C TYR A 395 4.48 4.71 -14.20
N TYR A 396 5.69 5.26 -14.10
CA TYR A 396 6.92 4.52 -13.81
C TYR A 396 7.55 5.10 -12.54
N GLY A 397 7.50 4.34 -11.45
CA GLY A 397 8.17 4.69 -10.20
C GLY A 397 9.59 4.13 -10.15
N VAL A 398 10.58 5.01 -10.22
CA VAL A 398 12.00 4.69 -10.29
C VAL A 398 12.66 4.90 -8.93
N TYR A 399 13.50 3.96 -8.50
CA TYR A 399 14.12 4.03 -7.18
C TYR A 399 15.15 5.16 -7.06
N ASP A 400 14.92 6.06 -6.09
CA ASP A 400 15.88 7.07 -5.64
C ASP A 400 16.56 6.59 -4.34
N ASP A 401 17.88 6.44 -4.36
CA ASP A 401 18.67 5.98 -3.22
C ASP A 401 19.04 7.07 -2.22
N THR A 402 18.59 8.30 -2.46
CA THR A 402 18.82 9.42 -1.57
C THR A 402 18.14 9.17 -0.23
N ASP A 403 18.91 9.30 0.86
CA ASP A 403 18.39 9.14 2.22
C ASP A 403 17.86 10.48 2.77
N TYR A 404 16.60 10.76 2.44
CA TYR A 404 15.87 11.96 2.86
C TYR A 404 15.63 12.04 4.36
N THR A 405 15.84 10.97 5.13
CA THR A 405 15.70 11.02 6.61
C THR A 405 16.81 11.82 7.28
N LYS A 406 17.94 12.03 6.59
CA LYS A 406 19.07 12.84 7.06
C LYS A 406 18.94 14.33 6.75
N ILE A 407 17.93 14.71 5.96
CA ILE A 407 17.69 16.10 5.56
C ILE A 407 16.73 16.73 6.56
N ALA A 408 17.10 17.89 7.10
CA ALA A 408 16.26 18.61 8.04
C ALA A 408 14.91 18.98 7.43
N TRP A 409 13.85 18.93 8.24
CA TRP A 409 12.49 19.31 7.84
C TRP A 409 12.09 20.63 8.50
N CYS A 410 11.95 21.68 7.68
CA CYS A 410 11.70 23.05 8.11
C CYS A 410 10.26 23.46 7.75
N GLY A 411 9.38 23.46 8.76
CA GLY A 411 7.95 23.76 8.56
C GLY A 411 7.25 22.67 7.75
N ASN A 412 6.96 22.95 6.47
CA ASN A 412 6.28 22.03 5.54
C ASN A 412 7.17 21.59 4.37
N ARG A 413 8.47 21.85 4.40
CA ARG A 413 9.43 21.54 3.33
C ARG A 413 10.75 21.01 3.89
N TYR A 414 11.54 20.36 3.05
CA TYR A 414 12.93 20.04 3.37
C TYR A 414 13.80 21.30 3.40
N ASP A 415 14.91 21.27 4.14
CA ASP A 415 15.96 22.28 4.06
C ASP A 415 16.54 22.33 2.64
N GLU A 416 16.47 23.50 2.00
CA GLU A 416 16.76 23.64 0.57
C GLU A 416 18.23 23.34 0.24
N GLU A 417 19.18 23.79 1.06
CA GLU A 417 20.61 23.57 0.80
C GLU A 417 21.02 22.12 1.06
N GLN A 418 20.54 21.50 2.15
CA GLN A 418 20.82 20.08 2.41
C GLN A 418 20.21 19.18 1.32
N LEU A 419 18.98 19.45 0.89
CA LEU A 419 18.33 18.73 -0.21
C LEU A 419 19.12 18.88 -1.50
N LEU A 420 19.58 20.09 -1.81
CA LEU A 420 20.34 20.35 -3.01
C LEU A 420 21.67 19.58 -3.04
N GLN A 421 22.39 19.52 -1.92
CA GLN A 421 23.63 18.74 -1.82
C GLN A 421 23.39 17.24 -2.06
N ALA A 422 22.28 16.71 -1.56
CA ALA A 422 21.91 15.31 -1.80
C ALA A 422 21.54 15.03 -3.27
N GLN A 423 21.02 16.02 -4.00
CA GLN A 423 20.53 15.87 -5.36
C GLN A 423 21.55 16.24 -6.46
N LEU A 424 22.51 17.13 -6.20
CA LEU A 424 23.57 17.53 -7.15
C LEU A 424 24.71 16.50 -7.19
N ARG A 425 24.38 15.23 -7.41
CA ARG A 425 25.34 14.13 -7.57
C ARG A 425 25.34 13.67 -9.03
N HIS A 426 26.52 13.44 -9.61
CA HIS A 426 26.65 12.92 -10.98
C HIS A 426 25.92 11.58 -11.16
N GLU A 427 26.04 10.67 -10.19
CA GLU A 427 25.34 9.38 -10.19
C GLU A 427 23.82 9.52 -10.23
N MET A 428 23.28 10.55 -9.58
CA MET A 428 21.84 10.85 -9.58
C MET A 428 21.40 11.40 -10.94
N ALA A 429 22.17 12.34 -11.52
CA ALA A 429 21.89 12.87 -12.86
C ALA A 429 21.90 11.77 -13.93
N GLU A 430 22.85 10.83 -13.84
CA GLU A 430 22.96 9.69 -14.73
C GLU A 430 21.73 8.77 -14.62
N ARG A 431 21.29 8.44 -13.40
CA ARG A 431 20.07 7.65 -13.19
C ARG A 431 18.82 8.34 -13.71
N ILE A 432 18.69 9.65 -13.48
CA ILE A 432 17.59 10.46 -14.02
C ILE A 432 17.57 10.37 -15.55
N LEU A 433 18.73 10.51 -16.19
CA LEU A 433 18.86 10.43 -17.64
C LEU A 433 18.47 9.04 -18.16
N GLN A 434 19.01 7.96 -17.57
CA GLN A 434 18.70 6.59 -17.96
C GLN A 434 17.21 6.24 -17.80
N ALA A 435 16.61 6.66 -16.68
CA ALA A 435 15.18 6.49 -16.45
C ALA A 435 14.35 7.25 -17.49
N TRP A 436 14.75 8.48 -17.82
CA TRP A 436 14.11 9.26 -18.85
C TRP A 436 14.26 8.62 -20.23
N GLU A 437 15.46 8.21 -20.64
CA GLU A 437 15.69 7.54 -21.93
C GLU A 437 14.89 6.26 -22.10
N LYS A 438 14.74 5.48 -21.02
CA LYS A 438 13.99 4.22 -21.03
C LYS A 438 12.50 4.41 -21.31
N TYR A 439 11.89 5.46 -20.77
CA TYR A 439 10.43 5.61 -20.75
C TYR A 439 9.89 6.83 -21.52
N LYS A 440 10.73 7.82 -21.86
CA LYS A 440 10.29 9.08 -22.49
C LYS A 440 9.55 8.86 -23.80
N GLN A 441 8.67 9.79 -24.10
CA GLN A 441 8.14 10.01 -25.44
C GLN A 441 8.86 11.19 -26.10
N THR A 442 8.14 12.16 -26.66
CA THR A 442 8.71 13.21 -27.52
C THR A 442 8.91 14.55 -26.82
N LYS A 443 7.97 14.97 -25.95
CA LYS A 443 7.90 16.33 -25.41
C LYS A 443 7.82 16.28 -23.88
N THR A 444 8.96 16.52 -23.21
CA THR A 444 9.09 16.34 -21.76
C THR A 444 9.02 17.63 -20.96
N LEU A 445 8.29 17.62 -19.84
CA LEU A 445 8.44 18.57 -18.75
C LEU A 445 9.10 17.91 -17.54
N VAL A 446 10.17 18.52 -17.02
CA VAL A 446 10.92 18.01 -15.86
C VAL A 446 10.73 18.94 -14.66
N PHE A 447 10.23 18.40 -13.55
CA PHE A 447 9.97 19.14 -12.31
C PHE A 447 11.10 18.95 -11.30
N CYS A 448 11.84 20.03 -11.05
CA CYS A 448 13.00 20.08 -10.17
C CYS A 448 12.67 20.70 -8.80
N SER A 449 13.49 20.41 -7.79
CA SER A 449 13.39 20.95 -6.43
C SER A 449 13.84 22.41 -6.33
N SER A 450 14.81 22.81 -7.15
CA SER A 450 15.42 24.15 -7.08
C SER A 450 15.98 24.59 -8.44
N ILE A 451 16.20 25.90 -8.59
CA ILE A 451 16.75 26.51 -9.81
C ILE A 451 18.11 25.89 -10.13
N ARG A 452 18.97 25.73 -9.10
CA ARG A 452 20.31 25.14 -9.26
C ARG A 452 20.25 23.70 -9.76
N GLN A 453 19.28 22.90 -9.31
CA GLN A 453 19.08 21.54 -9.82
C GLN A 453 18.59 21.55 -11.27
N ALA A 454 17.67 22.45 -11.62
CA ALA A 454 17.16 22.57 -12.99
C ALA A 454 18.26 22.96 -13.98
N ASP A 455 19.10 23.94 -13.64
CA ASP A 455 20.24 24.36 -14.46
C ASP A 455 21.25 23.22 -14.61
N PHE A 456 21.62 22.56 -13.50
CA PHE A 456 22.55 21.43 -13.50
C PHE A 456 22.08 20.28 -14.40
N LEU A 457 20.81 19.87 -14.29
CA LEU A 457 20.28 18.77 -15.08
C LEU A 457 20.07 19.16 -16.55
N ALA A 458 19.65 20.39 -16.85
CA ALA A 458 19.56 20.88 -18.22
C ALA A 458 20.93 20.87 -18.92
N ASP A 459 21.97 21.33 -18.23
CA ASP A 459 23.35 21.27 -18.72
C ASP A 459 23.83 19.82 -18.89
N TYR A 460 23.48 18.93 -17.93
CA TYR A 460 23.82 17.51 -18.01
C TYR A 460 23.19 16.85 -19.24
N PHE A 461 21.89 17.06 -19.49
CA PHE A 461 21.17 16.53 -20.65
C PHE A 461 21.73 17.09 -21.96
N THR A 462 22.06 18.38 -21.99
CA THR A 462 22.66 19.04 -23.17
C THR A 462 24.02 18.44 -23.53
N LYS A 463 24.85 18.14 -22.53
CA LYS A 463 26.16 17.46 -22.73
C LYS A 463 26.00 16.03 -23.28
N HIS A 464 24.87 15.38 -23.03
CA HIS A 464 24.54 14.05 -23.56
C HIS A 464 23.76 14.10 -24.88
N GLY A 465 23.69 15.27 -25.53
CA GLY A 465 23.15 15.43 -26.88
C GLY A 465 21.67 15.77 -26.97
N TYR A 466 20.98 16.00 -25.84
CA TYR A 466 19.57 16.36 -25.81
C TYR A 466 19.34 17.87 -25.86
N ARG A 467 18.27 18.31 -26.51
CA ARG A 467 17.90 19.72 -26.61
C ARG A 467 17.08 20.09 -25.37
N ALA A 468 17.78 20.37 -24.29
CA ALA A 468 17.20 20.73 -23.00
C ALA A 468 17.43 22.19 -22.65
N ILE A 469 16.47 22.79 -21.94
CA ILE A 469 16.64 24.11 -21.32
C ILE A 469 16.09 24.08 -19.89
N SER A 470 16.70 24.85 -19.00
CA SER A 470 16.05 25.23 -17.74
C SER A 470 15.10 26.41 -18.00
N LEU A 471 13.99 26.47 -17.27
CA LEU A 471 13.03 27.57 -17.28
C LEU A 471 12.57 27.87 -15.84
N HIS A 472 12.95 29.03 -15.34
CA HIS A 472 12.66 29.51 -13.97
C HIS A 472 12.57 31.05 -13.89
N SER A 473 12.14 31.57 -12.75
CA SER A 473 11.83 33.00 -12.54
C SER A 473 12.99 33.98 -12.72
N LYS A 474 14.25 33.51 -12.74
CA LYS A 474 15.46 34.34 -12.84
C LYS A 474 16.05 34.39 -14.26
N GLN A 475 15.43 33.72 -15.23
CA GLN A 475 16.00 33.57 -16.55
C GLN A 475 15.64 34.74 -17.48
N ILE A 476 16.64 35.31 -18.16
CA ILE A 476 16.50 36.54 -18.96
C ILE A 476 16.51 36.25 -20.47
N HIS A 477 17.18 35.17 -20.89
CA HIS A 477 17.55 34.97 -22.29
C HIS A 477 16.46 34.35 -23.18
N ILE A 478 15.50 33.63 -22.61
CA ILE A 478 14.39 33.04 -23.36
C ILE A 478 13.07 33.32 -22.65
N THR A 479 12.09 33.81 -23.39
CA THR A 479 10.76 34.02 -22.83
C THR A 479 10.04 32.69 -22.68
N ARG A 480 9.20 32.58 -21.67
CA ARG A 480 8.37 31.40 -21.40
C ARG A 480 7.57 30.97 -22.65
N SER A 481 6.93 31.91 -23.33
CA SER A 481 6.16 31.63 -24.54
C SER A 481 7.03 31.04 -25.65
N LYS A 482 8.29 31.49 -25.78
CA LYS A 482 9.20 30.98 -26.79
C LYS A 482 9.65 29.55 -26.47
N ALA A 483 9.98 29.27 -25.21
CA ALA A 483 10.32 27.92 -24.76
C ALA A 483 9.19 26.92 -25.05
N ILE A 484 7.95 27.29 -24.74
CA ILE A 484 6.75 26.48 -25.02
C ILE A 484 6.61 26.24 -26.52
N GLU A 485 6.70 27.28 -27.34
CA GLU A 485 6.62 27.17 -28.81
C GLU A 485 7.69 26.23 -29.38
N LEU A 486 8.91 26.27 -28.84
CA LEU A 486 10.00 25.40 -29.27
C LEU A 486 9.76 23.93 -28.88
N LEU A 487 9.19 23.68 -27.69
CA LEU A 487 8.81 22.32 -27.26
C LEU A 487 7.66 21.76 -28.12
N GLU A 488 6.62 22.56 -28.38
CA GLU A 488 5.49 22.15 -29.24
C GLU A 488 5.96 21.81 -30.66
N LYS A 489 6.91 22.56 -31.20
CA LYS A 489 7.52 22.32 -32.53
C LYS A 489 8.57 21.20 -32.55
N GLY A 490 8.80 20.51 -31.43
CA GLY A 490 9.81 19.45 -31.33
C GLY A 490 11.25 19.93 -31.53
N LYS A 491 11.51 21.23 -31.31
CA LYS A 491 12.86 21.83 -31.32
C LYS A 491 13.57 21.71 -29.96
N LEU A 492 12.82 21.38 -28.92
CA LEU A 492 13.31 21.00 -27.60
C LEU A 492 12.77 19.62 -27.25
N ASP A 493 13.57 18.83 -26.54
CA ASP A 493 13.20 17.51 -26.03
C ASP A 493 12.66 17.61 -24.59
N ALA A 494 13.23 18.52 -23.79
CA ALA A 494 12.88 18.68 -22.37
C ALA A 494 12.97 20.13 -21.89
N ILE A 495 12.02 20.54 -21.04
CA ILE A 495 12.09 21.78 -20.26
C ILE A 495 12.18 21.44 -18.77
N PHE A 496 13.29 21.84 -18.13
CA PHE A 496 13.51 21.71 -16.69
C PHE A 496 12.93 22.91 -15.97
N THR A 497 12.13 22.71 -14.93
CA THR A 497 11.41 23.81 -14.30
C THR A 497 11.22 23.67 -12.81
N VAL A 498 11.08 24.82 -12.16
CA VAL A 498 10.87 24.97 -10.72
C VAL A 498 9.74 25.95 -10.53
N ASP A 499 8.63 25.49 -9.95
CA ASP A 499 7.45 26.26 -9.56
C ASP A 499 6.70 27.08 -10.63
N LEU A 500 7.25 27.23 -11.84
CA LEU A 500 6.63 28.00 -12.92
C LEU A 500 5.40 27.29 -13.49
N PHE A 501 5.44 25.97 -13.67
CA PHE A 501 4.33 25.21 -14.26
C PHE A 501 3.39 24.58 -13.23
N ASN A 502 3.51 24.93 -11.95
CA ASN A 502 2.56 24.47 -10.94
C ASN A 502 1.15 25.03 -11.27
N GLU A 503 1.09 26.31 -11.63
CA GLU A 503 -0.15 27.05 -11.92
C GLU A 503 0.02 27.99 -13.13
N GLY A 504 -0.99 28.03 -14.02
CA GLY A 504 -1.11 29.07 -15.05
C GLY A 504 -0.44 28.85 -16.42
N VAL A 505 0.20 27.71 -16.70
CA VAL A 505 0.58 27.35 -18.08
C VAL A 505 0.12 25.97 -18.51
N ASP A 506 -0.20 25.94 -19.80
CA ASP A 506 -0.96 24.95 -20.51
C ASP A 506 -0.19 24.57 -21.77
N ILE A 507 0.33 23.33 -21.83
CA ILE A 507 0.98 22.77 -23.02
C ILE A 507 0.34 21.40 -23.29
N PRO A 508 -0.81 21.34 -23.99
CA PRO A 508 -1.52 20.07 -24.23
C PRO A 508 -0.65 19.03 -24.95
N ALA A 509 0.30 19.48 -25.76
CA ALA A 509 1.21 18.62 -26.53
C ALA A 509 2.22 17.84 -25.67
N VAL A 510 2.42 18.19 -24.39
CA VAL A 510 3.32 17.45 -23.50
C VAL A 510 2.82 16.02 -23.31
N ASP A 511 3.71 15.07 -23.53
CA ASP A 511 3.44 13.63 -23.46
C ASP A 511 4.24 12.93 -22.36
N THR A 512 5.25 13.59 -21.79
CA THR A 512 6.12 13.02 -20.75
C THR A 512 6.29 14.00 -19.59
N LEU A 513 6.01 13.55 -18.37
CA LEU A 513 6.28 14.27 -17.13
C LEU A 513 7.37 13.53 -16.35
N LEU A 514 8.43 14.23 -15.97
CA LEU A 514 9.53 13.68 -15.17
C LEU A 514 9.65 14.41 -13.84
N PHE A 515 9.48 13.70 -12.73
CA PHE A 515 9.57 14.24 -11.38
C PHE A 515 10.90 13.83 -10.74
N VAL A 516 11.80 14.79 -10.53
CA VAL A 516 13.15 14.58 -9.95
C VAL A 516 13.29 15.20 -8.55
N ARG A 517 12.15 15.36 -7.87
CA ARG A 517 12.04 16.06 -6.57
C ARG A 517 11.13 15.28 -5.61
N PRO A 518 11.38 15.35 -4.30
CA PRO A 518 10.46 14.80 -3.32
C PRO A 518 9.09 15.48 -3.42
N THR A 519 8.02 14.70 -3.24
CA THR A 519 6.66 15.22 -3.32
C THR A 519 6.25 15.82 -1.98
N GLU A 520 6.53 17.11 -1.80
CA GLU A 520 6.17 17.82 -0.55
C GLU A 520 4.68 18.14 -0.44
N SER A 521 3.98 18.28 -1.59
CA SER A 521 2.55 18.59 -1.65
C SER A 521 1.84 17.74 -2.71
N LEU A 522 0.89 16.93 -2.25
CA LEU A 522 0.01 16.12 -3.11
C LEU A 522 -0.88 16.98 -4.01
N THR A 523 -1.27 18.17 -3.53
CA THR A 523 -2.02 19.15 -4.30
C THR A 523 -1.24 19.58 -5.54
N VAL A 524 0.02 20.01 -5.35
CA VAL A 524 0.88 20.45 -6.45
C VAL A 524 1.15 19.30 -7.42
N PHE A 525 1.40 18.11 -6.90
CA PHE A 525 1.61 16.92 -7.71
C PHE A 525 0.38 16.59 -8.58
N THR A 526 -0.82 16.57 -8.00
CA THR A 526 -2.07 16.31 -8.72
C THR A 526 -2.31 17.34 -9.82
N GLN A 527 -2.05 18.62 -9.53
CA GLN A 527 -2.16 19.68 -10.51
C GLN A 527 -1.17 19.50 -11.67
N GLN A 528 0.08 19.13 -11.38
CA GLN A 528 1.12 18.87 -12.38
C GLN A 528 0.77 17.67 -13.27
N VAL A 529 0.31 16.56 -12.68
CA VAL A 529 -0.14 15.37 -13.41
C VAL A 529 -1.29 15.71 -14.35
N GLY A 530 -2.38 16.29 -13.86
CA GLY A 530 -3.55 16.55 -14.71
C GLY A 530 -3.30 17.59 -15.83
N ARG A 531 -2.20 18.35 -15.79
CA ARG A 531 -1.74 19.15 -16.94
C ARG A 531 -1.19 18.26 -18.07
N GLY A 532 -0.45 17.21 -17.74
CA GLY A 532 0.04 16.23 -18.71
C GLY A 532 -1.06 15.34 -19.29
N LEU A 533 -2.16 15.12 -18.55
CA LEU A 533 -3.27 14.27 -18.99
C LEU A 533 -4.24 14.94 -19.98
N ARG A 534 -4.01 16.17 -20.44
CA ARG A 534 -4.91 16.83 -21.40
C ARG A 534 -4.90 16.13 -22.76
N LEU A 535 -6.04 16.01 -23.42
CA LEU A 535 -6.10 15.43 -24.77
C LEU A 535 -5.34 16.28 -25.81
N HIS A 536 -4.65 15.61 -26.74
CA HIS A 536 -3.98 16.23 -27.89
C HIS A 536 -3.93 15.24 -29.05
N PRO A 537 -4.12 15.65 -30.32
CA PRO A 537 -4.20 14.73 -31.47
C PRO A 537 -2.99 13.80 -31.64
N GLU A 538 -1.79 14.28 -31.31
CA GLU A 538 -0.55 13.49 -31.38
C GLU A 538 -0.27 12.65 -30.12
N LYS A 539 -1.17 12.66 -29.11
CA LYS A 539 -0.92 12.03 -27.81
C LYS A 539 -1.95 10.95 -27.51
N GLN A 540 -1.49 9.70 -27.46
CA GLN A 540 -2.31 8.55 -27.07
C GLN A 540 -2.40 8.40 -25.55
N TYR A 541 -1.28 8.58 -24.84
CA TYR A 541 -1.20 8.52 -23.39
C TYR A 541 -0.08 9.43 -22.87
N CYS A 542 -0.12 9.76 -21.58
CA CYS A 542 0.92 10.52 -20.90
C CYS A 542 1.84 9.59 -20.11
N VAL A 543 3.14 9.68 -20.33
CA VAL A 543 4.15 9.00 -19.51
C VAL A 543 4.46 9.86 -18.29
N ILE A 544 4.45 9.26 -17.11
CA ILE A 544 4.84 9.87 -15.84
C ILE A 544 6.00 9.07 -15.28
N ILE A 545 7.17 9.68 -15.19
CA ILE A 545 8.38 9.10 -14.60
C ILE A 545 8.60 9.80 -13.26
N ASP A 546 8.61 9.04 -12.17
CA ASP A 546 8.69 9.59 -10.83
C ASP A 546 9.83 8.94 -10.04
N LEU A 547 10.78 9.75 -9.58
CA LEU A 547 11.83 9.29 -8.69
C LEU A 547 11.30 9.21 -7.25
N ILE A 548 11.28 7.99 -6.71
CA ILE A 548 10.69 7.67 -5.41
C ILE A 548 11.80 7.25 -4.46
N GLY A 549 12.02 8.09 -3.45
CA GLY A 549 12.93 7.85 -2.33
C GLY A 549 12.19 7.88 -1.00
N ASN A 550 12.90 7.72 0.11
CA ASN A 550 12.32 7.61 1.46
C ASN A 550 11.81 8.95 2.04
N TYR A 551 11.36 9.87 1.18
CA TYR A 551 10.83 11.17 1.58
C TYR A 551 9.40 11.08 2.13
N ARG A 552 9.00 12.04 2.95
CA ARG A 552 7.68 12.05 3.59
C ARG A 552 6.55 12.01 2.54
N ASN A 553 5.51 11.21 2.80
CA ASN A 553 4.31 11.06 1.96
C ASN A 553 4.48 10.33 0.61
N ALA A 554 5.62 9.69 0.34
CA ALA A 554 5.79 8.87 -0.86
C ALA A 554 4.72 7.76 -0.97
N ASP A 555 4.34 7.16 0.16
CA ASP A 555 3.29 6.14 0.30
C ASP A 555 1.88 6.67 0.00
N VAL A 556 1.56 7.88 0.47
CA VAL A 556 0.23 8.50 0.29
C VAL A 556 0.00 8.94 -1.15
N LYS A 557 1.09 9.33 -1.85
CA LYS A 557 1.04 9.77 -3.25
C LYS A 557 0.42 8.74 -4.18
N LEU A 558 0.66 7.46 -3.94
CA LEU A 558 0.17 6.38 -4.79
C LEU A 558 -1.34 6.14 -4.68
N ALA A 559 -1.94 6.50 -3.53
CA ALA A 559 -3.38 6.42 -3.37
C ALA A 559 -4.13 7.35 -4.34
N LEU A 560 -3.47 8.35 -4.94
CA LEU A 560 -4.08 9.24 -5.93
C LEU A 560 -4.48 8.51 -7.22
N PHE A 561 -3.73 7.46 -7.60
CA PHE A 561 -3.93 6.73 -8.86
C PHE A 561 -4.90 5.56 -8.75
N ASP A 562 -5.44 5.32 -7.56
CA ASP A 562 -6.21 4.15 -7.23
C ASP A 562 -7.71 4.37 -7.42
N THR A 563 -8.35 3.47 -8.15
CA THR A 563 -9.79 3.51 -8.48
C THR A 563 -10.67 3.03 -7.32
N GLN A 564 -10.13 2.37 -6.28
CA GLN A 564 -10.89 1.76 -5.18
C GLN A 564 -10.64 2.40 -3.80
N LYS A 565 -10.59 3.74 -3.74
CA LYS A 565 -10.28 4.49 -2.50
C LYS A 565 -11.20 4.15 -1.30
N GLU A 566 -12.47 3.81 -1.53
CA GLU A 566 -13.43 3.55 -0.45
C GLU A 566 -13.41 2.10 0.08
N GLU A 567 -13.08 1.11 -0.75
CA GLU A 567 -13.03 -0.30 -0.34
C GLU A 567 -11.72 -0.67 0.39
N ARG A 568 -10.69 0.18 0.27
CA ARG A 568 -9.33 -0.09 0.77
C ARG A 568 -9.11 -0.01 2.28
N LYS A 569 -10.11 0.33 3.09
CA LYS A 569 -10.00 0.13 4.55
C LYS A 569 -9.70 -1.34 4.93
N LYS A 570 -9.78 -2.28 3.97
CA LYS A 570 -9.52 -3.72 4.18
C LYS A 570 -8.39 -4.36 3.33
N GLN A 571 -7.67 -3.65 2.43
CA GLN A 571 -6.69 -4.29 1.51
C GLN A 571 -5.21 -3.89 1.72
N LYS A 572 -4.32 -4.90 1.59
CA LYS A 572 -2.89 -4.91 1.99
C LYS A 572 -1.88 -4.46 0.91
N SER A 573 -2.25 -4.30 -0.37
CA SER A 573 -1.30 -3.97 -1.46
C SER A 573 -0.96 -2.47 -1.51
N VAL A 574 0.28 -2.14 -1.90
CA VAL A 574 0.79 -0.77 -2.12
C VAL A 574 0.54 -0.29 -3.56
N ILE A 575 0.42 -1.22 -4.51
CA ILE A 575 0.25 -0.92 -5.93
C ILE A 575 -1.21 -0.52 -6.20
N PRO A 576 -1.49 0.64 -6.82
CA PRO A 576 -2.86 1.10 -7.10
C PRO A 576 -3.53 0.28 -8.21
N VAL A 577 -4.85 0.13 -8.16
CA VAL A 577 -5.64 -0.45 -9.26
C VAL A 577 -6.02 0.69 -10.21
N THR A 578 -5.52 0.67 -11.44
CA THR A 578 -5.73 1.75 -12.41
C THR A 578 -6.88 1.50 -13.39
N PRO A 579 -7.43 2.56 -14.00
CA PRO A 579 -8.38 2.45 -15.11
C PRO A 579 -7.85 1.67 -16.31
N ASN A 580 -8.75 1.16 -17.15
CA ASN A 580 -8.42 0.58 -18.45
C ASN A 580 -7.57 1.56 -19.29
N GLY A 581 -6.51 1.06 -19.91
CA GLY A 581 -5.56 1.86 -20.71
C GLY A 581 -4.53 2.63 -19.88
N CYS A 582 -4.56 2.55 -18.55
CA CYS A 582 -3.51 3.09 -17.68
C CYS A 582 -2.61 1.97 -17.15
N VAL A 583 -1.33 2.29 -16.97
CA VAL A 583 -0.31 1.35 -16.47
C VAL A 583 0.39 1.99 -15.28
N VAL A 584 0.65 1.21 -14.23
CA VAL A 584 1.53 1.60 -13.13
C VAL A 584 2.56 0.51 -12.94
N ASP A 585 3.82 0.88 -13.09
CA ASP A 585 4.98 0.00 -12.94
C ASP A 585 5.97 0.61 -11.94
N PHE A 586 6.54 -0.23 -11.09
CA PHE A 586 7.47 0.16 -10.04
C PHE A 586 8.71 -0.70 -10.08
N ASP A 587 9.86 -0.08 -9.90
CA ASP A 587 11.06 -0.81 -9.49
C ASP A 587 10.76 -1.63 -8.22
N VAL A 588 11.22 -2.87 -8.17
CA VAL A 588 11.04 -3.77 -7.01
C VAL A 588 11.47 -3.10 -5.69
N ARG A 589 12.58 -2.35 -5.73
CA ARG A 589 13.08 -1.57 -4.58
C ARG A 589 12.12 -0.47 -4.12
N VAL A 590 11.39 0.14 -5.04
CA VAL A 590 10.36 1.14 -4.70
C VAL A 590 9.19 0.47 -3.99
N VAL A 591 8.75 -0.71 -4.44
CA VAL A 591 7.68 -1.46 -3.78
C VAL A 591 8.05 -1.76 -2.31
N HIS A 592 9.25 -2.30 -2.06
CA HIS A 592 9.72 -2.58 -0.70
C HIS A 592 9.81 -1.32 0.17
N LEU A 593 10.34 -0.23 -0.38
CA LEU A 593 10.46 1.05 0.33
C LEU A 593 9.09 1.56 0.80
N LEU A 594 8.10 1.53 -0.09
CA LEU A 594 6.76 2.03 0.21
C LEU A 594 6.02 1.16 1.23
N GLU A 595 6.21 -0.16 1.18
CA GLU A 595 5.71 -1.10 2.19
C GLU A 595 6.29 -0.79 3.58
N GLU A 596 7.61 -0.53 3.66
CA GLU A 596 8.28 -0.17 4.90
C GLU A 596 7.74 1.15 5.47
N MET A 597 7.55 2.16 4.62
CA MET A 597 6.99 3.45 5.01
C MET A 597 5.56 3.35 5.53
N ARG A 598 4.70 2.57 4.87
CA ARG A 598 3.31 2.33 5.31
C ARG A 598 3.28 1.68 6.69
N ARG A 599 4.14 0.68 6.94
CA ARG A 599 4.25 0.01 8.26
C ARG A 599 4.68 0.97 9.37
N LYS A 600 5.60 1.90 9.10
CA LYS A 600 6.06 2.89 10.09
C LYS A 600 4.98 3.90 10.50
N ARG A 601 3.98 4.17 9.65
CA ARG A 601 2.88 5.12 9.90
C ARG A 601 1.65 4.52 10.57
N GLN A 602 1.54 3.20 10.63
CA GLN A 602 0.40 2.54 11.25
C GLN A 602 0.28 2.91 12.73
N PRO A 603 -0.94 3.15 13.25
CA PRO A 603 -1.19 3.20 14.68
C PRO A 603 -0.56 1.98 15.36
N ARG A 604 0.01 2.17 16.55
CA ARG A 604 0.78 1.11 17.24
C ARG A 604 0.02 -0.21 17.35
N LYS A 605 -1.29 -0.15 17.63
CA LYS A 605 -2.18 -1.33 17.66
C LYS A 605 -2.26 -2.06 16.31
N GLU A 606 -2.39 -1.34 15.21
CA GLU A 606 -2.46 -1.92 13.86
C GLU A 606 -1.13 -2.51 13.41
N LYS A 607 0.00 -1.87 13.80
CA LYS A 607 1.34 -2.43 13.56
C LYS A 607 1.50 -3.77 14.29
N LEU A 608 1.16 -3.81 15.58
CA LEU A 608 1.22 -5.05 16.38
C LEU A 608 0.30 -6.13 15.79
N PHE A 609 -0.90 -5.77 15.33
CA PHE A 609 -1.79 -6.69 14.64
C PHE A 609 -1.19 -7.24 13.34
N THR A 610 -0.59 -6.37 12.53
CA THR A 610 0.04 -6.77 11.25
C THR A 610 1.22 -7.70 11.50
N ASP A 611 2.06 -7.41 12.47
CA ASP A 611 3.20 -8.26 12.83
C ASP A 611 2.74 -9.63 13.40
N TYR A 612 1.66 -9.66 14.18
CA TYR A 612 1.03 -10.91 14.61
C TYR A 612 0.48 -11.72 13.43
N GLU A 613 -0.23 -11.08 12.52
CA GLU A 613 -0.80 -11.71 11.32
C GLU A 613 0.29 -12.32 10.44
N ASP A 614 1.43 -11.66 10.28
CA ASP A 614 2.57 -12.19 9.53
C ASP A 614 3.07 -13.51 10.15
N VAL A 615 3.23 -13.56 11.49
CA VAL A 615 3.65 -14.78 12.20
C VAL A 615 2.59 -15.88 12.11
N LYS A 616 1.31 -15.52 12.29
CA LYS A 616 0.18 -16.45 12.17
C LYS A 616 0.10 -17.06 10.77
N GLN A 617 0.31 -16.26 9.72
CA GLN A 617 0.37 -16.74 8.34
C GLN A 617 1.57 -17.66 8.11
N GLN A 618 2.72 -17.38 8.73
CA GLN A 618 3.90 -18.24 8.64
C GLN A 618 3.69 -19.59 9.33
N LEU A 619 3.10 -19.60 10.53
CA LEU A 619 2.88 -20.82 11.31
C LEU A 619 1.64 -21.62 10.87
N GLY A 620 0.70 -20.98 10.17
CA GLY A 620 -0.57 -21.59 9.75
C GLY A 620 -1.53 -21.86 10.92
N ARG A 621 -1.28 -21.28 12.09
CA ARG A 621 -2.13 -21.32 13.29
C ARG A 621 -1.85 -20.10 14.17
N ARG A 622 -2.72 -19.88 15.17
CA ARG A 622 -2.48 -18.88 16.24
C ARG A 622 -1.10 -19.14 16.88
N PRO A 623 -0.18 -18.14 16.88
CA PRO A 623 1.10 -18.27 17.57
C PRO A 623 0.88 -18.29 19.08
N THR A 624 1.69 -19.09 19.80
CA THR A 624 1.82 -18.95 21.26
C THR A 624 2.54 -17.64 21.59
N TYR A 625 2.46 -17.19 22.84
CA TYR A 625 3.13 -15.94 23.21
C TYR A 625 4.66 -15.99 23.00
N LEU A 626 5.27 -17.16 23.25
CA LEU A 626 6.71 -17.37 23.01
C LEU A 626 7.05 -17.37 21.51
N GLU A 627 6.24 -17.99 20.66
CA GLU A 627 6.46 -17.99 19.21
C GLU A 627 6.33 -16.59 18.63
N LEU A 628 5.38 -15.78 19.12
CA LEU A 628 5.27 -14.37 18.74
C LEU A 628 6.54 -13.59 19.10
N HIS A 629 7.16 -13.90 20.24
CA HIS A 629 8.44 -13.28 20.63
C HIS A 629 9.59 -13.70 19.72
N LEU A 630 9.67 -14.97 19.36
CA LEU A 630 10.77 -15.53 18.56
C LEU A 630 10.68 -15.12 17.09
N HIS A 631 9.48 -15.16 16.52
CA HIS A 631 9.25 -14.95 15.08
C HIS A 631 8.70 -13.56 14.73
N GLY A 632 8.06 -12.89 15.69
CA GLY A 632 7.47 -11.57 15.48
C GLY A 632 8.51 -10.47 15.29
N ARG A 633 8.19 -9.49 14.46
CA ARG A 633 9.05 -8.31 14.23
C ARG A 633 8.99 -7.32 15.39
N SER A 634 7.79 -7.09 15.92
CA SER A 634 7.60 -6.26 17.12
C SER A 634 8.04 -6.99 18.38
N ILE A 635 8.51 -6.21 19.35
CA ILE A 635 8.93 -6.75 20.65
C ILE A 635 7.67 -7.26 21.38
N ALA A 636 7.63 -8.54 21.78
CA ALA A 636 6.47 -9.17 22.41
C ALA A 636 5.96 -8.45 23.67
N LYS A 637 6.84 -7.72 24.37
CA LYS A 637 6.46 -6.85 25.50
C LYS A 637 5.45 -5.77 25.10
N GLU A 638 5.51 -5.26 23.88
CA GLU A 638 4.65 -4.17 23.43
C GLU A 638 3.17 -4.56 23.39
N TYR A 639 2.87 -5.84 23.12
CA TYR A 639 1.51 -6.36 23.16
C TYR A 639 0.89 -6.21 24.55
N ARG A 640 1.61 -6.59 25.62
CA ARG A 640 1.11 -6.39 27.00
C ARG A 640 1.05 -4.93 27.42
N ASP A 641 1.97 -4.11 26.92
CA ASP A 641 2.02 -2.69 27.28
C ASP A 641 0.79 -1.95 26.71
N GLU A 642 0.33 -2.36 25.52
CA GLU A 642 -0.80 -1.75 24.80
C GLU A 642 -2.16 -2.41 25.12
N PHE A 643 -2.18 -3.72 25.37
CA PHE A 643 -3.41 -4.52 25.54
C PHE A 643 -3.54 -5.18 26.94
N GLN A 644 -2.74 -4.73 27.91
CA GLN A 644 -2.62 -5.28 29.29
C GLN A 644 -2.00 -6.68 29.39
N SER A 645 -2.35 -7.59 28.49
CA SER A 645 -1.83 -8.95 28.37
C SER A 645 -1.81 -9.43 26.91
N TYR A 646 -1.08 -10.50 26.61
CA TYR A 646 -1.15 -11.14 25.29
C TYR A 646 -2.55 -11.66 24.97
N VAL A 647 -3.24 -12.25 25.95
CA VAL A 647 -4.63 -12.70 25.78
C VAL A 647 -5.57 -11.50 25.56
N GLY A 648 -5.29 -10.36 26.19
CA GLY A 648 -6.00 -9.10 25.93
C GLY A 648 -5.82 -8.60 24.49
N PHE A 649 -4.64 -8.81 23.90
CA PHE A 649 -4.43 -8.58 22.47
C PHE A 649 -5.28 -9.54 21.62
N LEU A 650 -5.29 -10.84 21.95
CA LEU A 650 -6.10 -11.83 21.22
C LEU A 650 -7.60 -11.50 21.29
N TYR A 651 -8.08 -11.03 22.45
CA TYR A 651 -9.45 -10.55 22.61
C TYR A 651 -9.75 -9.36 21.70
N TRP A 652 -8.89 -8.34 21.70
CA TRP A 652 -9.03 -7.16 20.83
C TRP A 652 -8.95 -7.51 19.32
N ALA A 653 -8.07 -8.45 18.96
CA ALA A 653 -7.89 -8.94 17.60
C ALA A 653 -9.03 -9.86 17.14
N ASN A 654 -9.99 -10.17 18.02
CA ASN A 654 -11.08 -11.12 17.78
C ASN A 654 -10.58 -12.52 17.37
N GLU A 655 -9.50 -12.96 18.01
CA GLU A 655 -8.84 -14.26 17.82
C GLU A 655 -9.30 -15.32 18.84
N LEU A 656 -10.16 -14.93 19.77
CA LEU A 656 -10.75 -15.79 20.79
C LEU A 656 -12.12 -16.30 20.33
N SER A 657 -12.38 -17.58 20.54
CA SER A 657 -13.73 -18.16 20.47
C SER A 657 -14.65 -17.53 21.52
N GLU A 658 -15.98 -17.67 21.35
CA GLU A 658 -16.95 -17.14 22.32
C GLU A 658 -16.70 -17.65 23.74
N ARG A 659 -16.33 -18.93 23.89
CA ARG A 659 -15.97 -19.48 25.20
C ARG A 659 -14.69 -18.86 25.76
N GLU A 660 -13.65 -18.70 24.93
CA GLU A 660 -12.41 -18.05 25.36
C GLU A 660 -12.67 -16.58 25.78
N LYS A 661 -13.56 -15.85 25.12
CA LYS A 661 -13.94 -14.49 25.50
C LYS A 661 -14.52 -14.45 26.92
N GLU A 662 -15.43 -15.37 27.25
CA GLU A 662 -16.00 -15.49 28.60
C GLU A 662 -14.92 -15.76 29.66
N VAL A 663 -14.02 -16.69 29.38
CA VAL A 663 -12.91 -17.05 30.28
C VAL A 663 -11.97 -15.85 30.46
N PHE A 664 -11.61 -15.15 29.39
CA PHE A 664 -10.75 -13.97 29.46
C PHE A 664 -11.35 -12.89 30.37
N LEU A 665 -12.63 -12.52 30.17
CA LEU A 665 -13.29 -11.50 30.98
C LEU A 665 -13.38 -11.89 32.46
N LYS A 666 -13.50 -13.19 32.77
CA LYS A 666 -13.57 -13.69 34.15
C LYS A 666 -12.21 -13.70 34.86
N TYR A 667 -11.12 -13.97 34.16
CA TYR A 667 -9.78 -14.13 34.74
C TYR A 667 -8.75 -13.10 34.25
N GLU A 668 -9.20 -11.98 33.67
CA GLU A 668 -8.35 -10.91 33.15
C GLU A 668 -7.32 -10.43 34.19
N ALA A 669 -7.75 -10.28 35.45
CA ALA A 669 -6.89 -9.84 36.55
C ALA A 669 -5.73 -10.82 36.80
N TRP A 670 -5.99 -12.13 36.71
CA TRP A 670 -4.96 -13.16 36.89
C TRP A 670 -3.94 -13.14 35.75
N LEU A 671 -4.42 -13.14 34.50
CA LEU A 671 -3.56 -13.11 33.31
C LEU A 671 -2.67 -11.86 33.31
N THR A 672 -3.25 -10.73 33.68
CA THR A 672 -2.54 -9.45 33.84
C THR A 672 -1.49 -9.51 34.94
N GLU A 673 -1.79 -10.09 36.12
CA GLU A 673 -0.83 -10.24 37.22
C GLU A 673 0.38 -11.10 36.81
N VAL A 674 0.14 -12.31 36.29
CA VAL A 674 1.22 -13.23 35.90
C VAL A 674 2.14 -12.59 34.86
N GLU A 675 1.56 -11.84 33.91
CA GLU A 675 2.31 -11.23 32.82
C GLU A 675 3.05 -9.94 33.21
N ARG A 676 2.53 -9.18 34.18
CA ARG A 676 3.09 -7.88 34.61
C ARG A 676 3.91 -7.94 35.89
N THR A 677 3.82 -9.02 36.67
CA THR A 677 4.52 -9.13 37.96
C THR A 677 6.01 -8.81 37.80
N VAL A 678 6.60 -8.03 38.71
CA VAL A 678 8.01 -7.64 38.60
C VAL A 678 8.93 -8.83 38.92
N MET A 679 9.95 -9.05 38.08
CA MET A 679 10.96 -10.11 38.25
C MET A 679 12.38 -9.54 38.26
N THR A 680 12.99 -9.53 39.45
CA THR A 680 14.44 -9.36 39.63
C THR A 680 15.21 -10.68 39.47
N LYS A 681 14.57 -11.80 39.85
CA LYS A 681 14.96 -13.20 39.67
C LYS A 681 13.80 -13.96 39.02
N SER A 682 14.04 -15.08 38.34
CA SER A 682 12.98 -15.87 37.68
C SER A 682 12.03 -16.59 38.65
N TYR A 683 12.32 -16.55 39.96
CA TYR A 683 11.71 -17.41 40.97
C TYR A 683 10.18 -17.46 40.94
N LYS A 684 9.49 -16.33 40.77
CA LYS A 684 8.01 -16.29 40.68
C LYS A 684 7.50 -17.22 39.57
N MET A 685 8.09 -17.15 38.38
CA MET A 685 7.68 -17.98 37.25
C MET A 685 8.14 -19.43 37.41
N VAL A 686 9.27 -19.69 38.09
CA VAL A 686 9.68 -21.08 38.40
C VAL A 686 8.70 -21.74 39.37
N VAL A 687 8.22 -21.00 40.39
CA VAL A 687 7.15 -21.48 41.28
C VAL A 687 5.85 -21.70 40.51
N LEU A 688 5.47 -20.76 39.63
CA LEU A 688 4.29 -20.93 38.78
C LEU A 688 4.43 -22.16 37.86
N GLN A 689 5.59 -22.38 37.27
CA GLN A 689 5.86 -23.55 36.44
C GLN A 689 5.77 -24.86 37.25
N ALA A 690 6.26 -24.85 38.50
CA ALA A 690 6.09 -25.98 39.42
C ALA A 690 4.60 -26.27 39.69
N MET A 691 3.80 -25.22 39.88
CA MET A 691 2.35 -25.33 40.04
C MET A 691 1.71 -25.91 38.78
N LEU A 692 2.04 -25.38 37.59
CA LEU A 692 1.52 -25.83 36.29
C LEU A 692 1.85 -27.30 35.99
N ASN A 693 3.03 -27.80 36.38
CA ASN A 693 3.40 -29.20 36.18
C ASN A 693 2.48 -30.23 36.87
N ARG A 694 1.57 -29.80 37.76
CA ARG A 694 0.53 -30.66 38.35
C ARG A 694 -0.62 -30.99 37.39
N GLY A 695 -0.69 -30.27 36.27
CA GLY A 695 -1.66 -30.43 35.18
C GLY A 695 -2.85 -29.46 35.26
N PRO A 696 -3.71 -29.43 34.21
CA PRO A 696 -4.80 -28.47 34.05
C PRO A 696 -5.78 -28.40 35.23
N SER A 697 -6.11 -29.55 35.84
CA SER A 697 -7.08 -29.59 36.93
C SER A 697 -6.49 -29.39 38.33
N ARG A 698 -5.17 -29.28 38.47
CA ARG A 698 -4.52 -29.25 39.79
C ARG A 698 -3.53 -28.12 39.98
N TRP A 699 -3.22 -27.35 38.94
CA TRP A 699 -2.21 -26.30 39.05
C TRP A 699 -2.59 -25.20 40.04
N HIS A 700 -3.89 -24.94 40.21
CA HIS A 700 -4.42 -23.92 41.09
C HIS A 700 -4.59 -24.38 42.55
N LEU A 701 -4.35 -25.66 42.85
CA LEU A 701 -4.44 -26.16 44.22
C LEU A 701 -3.31 -25.57 45.10
N PRO A 702 -3.50 -25.48 46.42
CA PRO A 702 -2.45 -25.02 47.32
C PRO A 702 -1.14 -25.83 47.18
N ILE A 703 0.00 -25.19 47.45
CA ILE A 703 1.32 -25.83 47.39
C ILE A 703 2.24 -25.27 48.48
N THR A 704 3.12 -26.11 49.02
CA THR A 704 4.09 -25.72 50.06
C THR A 704 5.48 -25.42 49.46
N PRO A 705 6.32 -24.62 50.13
CA PRO A 705 7.71 -24.40 49.72
C PRO A 705 8.52 -25.70 49.60
N THR A 706 8.24 -26.69 50.44
CA THR A 706 8.87 -28.01 50.43
C THR A 706 8.50 -28.83 49.19
N GLU A 707 7.24 -28.79 48.75
CA GLU A 707 6.81 -29.47 47.53
C GLU A 707 7.43 -28.84 46.27
N VAL A 708 7.67 -27.54 46.27
CA VAL A 708 8.28 -26.82 45.13
C VAL A 708 9.81 -26.99 45.09
N ALA A 709 10.46 -27.23 46.22
CA ALA A 709 11.91 -27.21 46.36
C ALA A 709 12.68 -28.11 45.37
N PRO A 710 12.29 -29.38 45.13
CA PRO A 710 13.00 -30.25 44.19
C PRO A 710 12.98 -29.69 42.76
N PHE A 711 11.80 -29.32 42.25
CA PHE A 711 11.65 -28.79 40.89
C PHE A 711 12.35 -27.45 40.72
N PHE A 712 12.19 -26.55 41.69
CA PHE A 712 12.78 -25.22 41.66
C PHE A 712 14.31 -25.27 41.59
N HIS A 713 14.93 -26.14 42.39
CA HIS A 713 16.37 -26.34 42.37
C HIS A 713 16.83 -26.97 41.05
N GLN A 714 16.18 -28.06 40.63
CA GLN A 714 16.52 -28.75 39.39
C GLN A 714 16.45 -27.80 38.19
N TYR A 715 15.35 -27.05 38.04
CA TYR A 715 15.15 -26.13 36.91
C TYR A 715 16.27 -25.08 36.78
N LEU A 716 16.74 -24.53 37.91
CA LEU A 716 17.76 -23.49 37.94
C LEU A 716 19.17 -24.05 37.73
N ILE A 717 19.45 -25.30 38.13
CA ILE A 717 20.77 -25.92 38.00
C ILE A 717 20.97 -26.63 36.67
N GLU A 718 19.92 -27.19 36.08
CA GLU A 718 19.99 -28.01 34.86
C GLU A 718 20.69 -27.30 33.70
N LYS A 719 20.51 -25.98 33.58
CA LYS A 719 21.18 -25.15 32.56
C LYS A 719 22.16 -24.19 33.21
N GLU A 720 23.41 -24.21 32.74
CA GLU A 720 24.51 -23.41 33.29
C GLU A 720 24.21 -21.90 33.32
N TYR A 721 23.54 -21.37 32.29
CA TYR A 721 23.17 -19.95 32.24
C TYR A 721 22.15 -19.57 33.31
N ARG A 722 21.15 -20.43 33.61
CA ARG A 722 20.14 -20.18 34.64
C ARG A 722 20.78 -20.12 36.02
N LYS A 723 21.65 -21.10 36.30
CA LYS A 723 22.44 -21.18 37.54
C LYS A 723 23.28 -19.92 37.73
N ARG A 724 24.00 -19.48 36.71
CA ARG A 724 24.87 -18.30 36.79
C ARG A 724 24.12 -16.97 36.87
N ILE A 725 22.89 -16.88 36.39
CA ILE A 725 22.09 -15.65 36.47
C ILE A 725 21.40 -15.56 37.84
N ASP A 726 20.69 -16.62 38.22
CA ASP A 726 19.81 -16.58 39.39
C ASP A 726 20.45 -17.11 40.68
N PHE A 727 21.41 -18.04 40.62
CA PHE A 727 22.21 -18.52 41.77
C PHE A 727 23.64 -17.92 41.76
N SER A 728 23.70 -16.59 41.68
CA SER A 728 24.94 -15.83 41.48
C SER A 728 25.50 -15.16 42.74
N ASP A 729 24.65 -14.87 43.71
CA ASP A 729 25.01 -14.18 44.95
C ASP A 729 25.54 -15.17 46.01
N GLY A 730 26.20 -14.64 47.04
CA GLY A 730 26.92 -15.46 48.03
C GLY A 730 26.04 -16.43 48.83
N GLU A 731 24.76 -16.10 49.01
CA GLU A 731 23.77 -16.95 49.70
C GLU A 731 23.31 -18.09 48.77
N THR A 732 22.97 -17.79 47.52
CA THR A 732 22.45 -18.76 46.56
C THR A 732 23.52 -19.67 45.94
N LYS A 733 24.79 -19.23 45.87
CA LYS A 733 25.92 -20.09 45.48
C LYS A 733 26.09 -21.32 46.40
N ARG A 734 25.75 -21.17 47.68
CA ARG A 734 25.78 -22.29 48.65
C ARG A 734 24.67 -23.31 48.41
N LEU A 735 23.69 -22.98 47.56
CA LEU A 735 22.57 -23.85 47.16
C LEU A 735 22.81 -24.53 45.81
N TRP A 736 24.05 -24.48 45.27
CA TRP A 736 24.40 -25.26 44.09
C TRP A 736 24.35 -26.77 44.35
N GLN A 737 24.56 -27.18 45.59
CA GLN A 737 24.22 -28.52 46.06
C GLN A 737 22.81 -28.49 46.64
N TYR A 738 22.01 -29.52 46.35
CA TYR A 738 20.63 -29.57 46.80
C TYR A 738 20.56 -29.71 48.33
N ASP A 739 19.81 -28.80 48.96
CA ASP A 739 19.47 -28.84 50.38
C ASP A 739 18.00 -28.39 50.49
N GLU A 740 17.11 -29.36 50.67
CA GLU A 740 15.66 -29.14 50.66
C GLU A 740 15.23 -28.07 51.66
N GLN A 741 15.75 -28.10 52.89
CA GLN A 741 15.36 -27.15 53.92
C GLN A 741 15.78 -25.73 53.58
N LYS A 742 17.00 -25.55 53.06
CA LYS A 742 17.47 -24.22 52.66
C LYS A 742 16.76 -23.69 51.42
N VAL A 743 16.48 -24.55 50.44
CA VAL A 743 15.74 -24.18 49.22
C VAL A 743 14.29 -23.84 49.56
N ALA A 744 13.62 -24.63 50.40
CA ALA A 744 12.28 -24.33 50.87
C ALA A 744 12.21 -23.01 51.65
N LYS A 745 13.19 -22.73 52.53
CA LYS A 745 13.31 -21.43 53.22
C LYS A 745 13.51 -20.27 52.24
N LEU A 746 14.30 -20.46 51.20
CA LEU A 746 14.48 -19.46 50.14
C LEU A 746 13.14 -19.19 49.46
N ILE A 747 12.45 -20.22 48.97
CA ILE A 747 11.16 -20.11 48.26
C ILE A 747 10.10 -19.43 49.12
N ALA A 748 10.00 -19.79 50.41
CA ALA A 748 9.08 -19.18 51.36
C ALA A 748 9.35 -17.67 51.51
N LYS A 749 10.61 -17.30 51.75
CA LYS A 749 11.05 -15.90 51.87
C LYS A 749 10.81 -15.13 50.57
N MET A 750 11.26 -15.70 49.43
CA MET A 750 11.09 -15.19 48.07
C MET A 750 11.12 -16.37 47.08
N PRO A 751 10.04 -16.62 46.30
CA PRO A 751 9.09 -15.60 45.89
C PRO A 751 7.74 -15.61 46.65
N MET A 752 7.38 -16.65 47.41
CA MET A 752 5.99 -16.84 47.88
C MET A 752 5.47 -15.69 48.76
N THR A 753 6.24 -15.26 49.77
CA THR A 753 5.87 -14.10 50.62
C THR A 753 5.81 -12.78 49.83
N LYS A 754 6.74 -12.57 48.90
CA LYS A 754 6.80 -11.32 48.12
C LYS A 754 5.73 -11.25 47.04
N TRP A 755 5.38 -12.40 46.45
CA TRP A 755 4.38 -12.44 45.39
C TRP A 755 2.97 -12.30 45.96
N SER A 756 2.64 -13.01 47.05
CA SER A 756 1.36 -12.82 47.76
C SER A 756 1.13 -11.35 48.11
N GLY A 757 2.11 -10.69 48.74
CA GLY A 757 2.02 -9.26 49.09
C GLY A 757 1.99 -8.26 47.92
N SER A 758 2.33 -8.68 46.68
CA SER A 758 2.30 -7.80 45.50
C SER A 758 1.22 -8.14 44.47
N SER A 759 0.47 -9.24 44.69
CA SER A 759 -0.51 -9.79 43.74
C SER A 759 -1.91 -9.17 43.84
N ASN A 760 -2.07 -8.07 44.57
CA ASN A 760 -3.37 -7.41 44.82
C ASN A 760 -4.47 -8.37 45.30
N GLY A 761 -4.10 -9.34 46.14
CA GLY A 761 -5.03 -10.29 46.75
C GLY A 761 -5.35 -11.51 45.90
N LEU A 762 -4.72 -11.71 44.73
CA LEU A 762 -4.90 -12.91 43.88
C LEU A 762 -4.17 -14.15 44.38
N LEU A 763 -3.13 -13.96 45.20
CA LEU A 763 -2.32 -15.03 45.78
C LEU A 763 -2.17 -14.80 47.30
N SER A 764 -2.30 -15.87 48.08
CA SER A 764 -2.08 -15.87 49.53
C SER A 764 -0.86 -16.73 49.89
N PHE A 765 -0.17 -16.35 50.97
CA PHE A 765 0.86 -17.18 51.60
C PHE A 765 0.70 -17.14 53.12
N GLU A 766 -0.01 -18.13 53.67
CA GLU A 766 -0.31 -18.22 55.10
C GLU A 766 0.02 -19.62 55.61
N ASN A 767 0.57 -19.73 56.83
CA ASN A 767 0.90 -21.02 57.44
C ASN A 767 1.75 -21.96 56.55
N ASN A 768 2.71 -21.41 55.79
CA ASN A 768 3.53 -22.12 54.78
C ASN A 768 2.77 -22.73 53.60
N VAL A 769 1.56 -22.25 53.32
CA VAL A 769 0.75 -22.68 52.17
C VAL A 769 0.59 -21.52 51.19
N PHE A 770 0.97 -21.75 49.93
CA PHE A 770 0.82 -20.79 48.84
C PHE A 770 -0.35 -21.20 47.95
N SER A 771 -1.30 -20.30 47.72
CA SER A 771 -2.50 -20.60 46.94
C SER A 771 -3.05 -19.39 46.18
N PRO A 772 -3.62 -19.59 44.97
CA PRO A 772 -4.55 -18.64 44.38
C PRO A 772 -5.78 -18.44 45.28
N THR A 773 -6.29 -17.22 45.35
CA THR A 773 -7.46 -16.86 46.19
C THR A 773 -8.77 -16.86 45.40
N PHE A 774 -8.71 -17.07 44.09
CA PHE A 774 -9.86 -17.15 43.20
C PHE A 774 -10.21 -18.62 42.90
N SER A 775 -11.49 -18.87 42.64
CA SER A 775 -11.98 -20.19 42.20
C SER A 775 -11.97 -20.29 40.68
N ILE A 776 -11.62 -21.46 40.17
CA ILE A 776 -11.67 -21.79 38.75
C ILE A 776 -12.80 -22.80 38.55
N SER A 777 -13.67 -22.55 37.58
CA SER A 777 -14.71 -23.54 37.25
C SER A 777 -14.10 -24.68 36.43
N THR A 778 -14.63 -25.90 36.57
CA THR A 778 -14.12 -27.09 35.84
C THR A 778 -14.12 -26.92 34.33
N GLU A 779 -15.01 -26.08 33.81
CA GLU A 779 -15.10 -25.76 32.39
C GLU A 779 -14.03 -24.77 31.91
N ASP A 780 -13.46 -23.97 32.82
CA ASP A 780 -12.46 -22.94 32.51
C ASP A 780 -11.02 -23.44 32.72
N GLU A 781 -10.84 -24.51 33.49
CA GLU A 781 -9.54 -25.02 33.94
C GLU A 781 -8.52 -25.19 32.82
N TYR A 782 -8.94 -25.78 31.70
CA TYR A 782 -8.06 -26.08 30.57
C TYR A 782 -7.58 -24.81 29.87
N ILE A 783 -8.50 -23.90 29.51
CA ILE A 783 -8.17 -22.66 28.78
C ILE A 783 -7.28 -21.77 29.64
N LEU A 784 -7.64 -21.59 30.92
CA LEU A 784 -6.86 -20.76 31.83
C LEU A 784 -5.47 -21.35 32.11
N TYR A 785 -5.39 -22.69 32.20
CA TYR A 785 -4.11 -23.40 32.32
C TYR A 785 -3.21 -23.12 31.12
N GLU A 786 -3.70 -23.31 29.89
CA GLU A 786 -2.91 -23.11 28.67
C GLU A 786 -2.37 -21.68 28.58
N TRP A 787 -3.21 -20.67 28.76
CA TRP A 787 -2.75 -19.27 28.72
C TRP A 787 -1.76 -18.93 29.84
N THR A 788 -1.99 -19.45 31.05
CA THR A 788 -1.06 -19.24 32.17
C THR A 788 0.30 -19.90 31.87
N GLN A 789 0.29 -21.08 31.25
CA GLN A 789 1.49 -21.78 30.81
C GLN A 789 2.23 -20.99 29.74
N GLU A 790 1.56 -20.54 28.68
CA GLU A 790 2.19 -19.74 27.60
C GLU A 790 2.85 -18.46 28.14
N ILE A 791 2.15 -17.73 29.01
CA ILE A 791 2.70 -16.52 29.64
C ILE A 791 3.92 -16.89 30.49
N CYS A 792 3.86 -17.96 31.28
CA CYS A 792 4.96 -18.42 32.13
C CYS A 792 6.20 -18.77 31.30
N GLU A 793 6.03 -19.51 30.20
CA GLU A 793 7.11 -19.92 29.29
C GLU A 793 7.77 -18.72 28.61
N TYR A 794 6.97 -17.81 28.04
CA TYR A 794 7.46 -16.55 27.46
C TYR A 794 8.25 -15.73 28.50
N ARG A 795 7.69 -15.55 29.69
CA ARG A 795 8.28 -14.75 30.76
C ARG A 795 9.62 -15.30 31.23
N LEU A 796 9.75 -16.62 31.35
CA LEU A 796 11.01 -17.30 31.68
C LEU A 796 12.04 -17.11 30.56
N HIS A 797 11.64 -17.32 29.30
CA HIS A 797 12.53 -17.14 28.14
C HIS A 797 13.06 -15.71 28.06
N ALA A 798 12.15 -14.72 28.02
CA ALA A 798 12.49 -13.31 27.91
C ALA A 798 13.34 -12.80 29.09
N TYR A 799 13.15 -13.36 30.30
CA TYR A 799 13.95 -13.01 31.47
C TYR A 799 15.43 -13.43 31.28
N PHE A 800 15.67 -14.69 30.92
CA PHE A 800 17.02 -15.22 30.78
C PHE A 800 17.73 -14.66 29.55
N GLU A 801 17.03 -14.46 28.44
CA GLU A 801 17.55 -13.79 27.25
C GLU A 801 18.05 -12.37 27.57
N ARG A 802 17.25 -11.57 28.29
CA ARG A 802 17.65 -10.22 28.71
C ARG A 802 18.85 -10.23 29.67
N LYS A 803 18.94 -11.23 30.55
CA LYS A 803 20.00 -11.32 31.57
C LYS A 803 21.31 -11.93 31.07
N SER A 804 21.30 -12.70 29.99
CA SER A 804 22.49 -13.32 29.40
C SER A 804 23.33 -12.37 28.53
N GLY A 805 22.94 -11.09 28.40
CA GLY A 805 23.66 -10.11 27.58
C GLY A 805 23.33 -10.16 26.09
N GLY A 806 22.34 -10.94 25.68
CA GLY A 806 21.85 -11.05 24.31
C GLY A 806 21.02 -9.85 23.87
N GLY A 807 21.68 -8.73 23.59
CA GLY A 807 21.13 -7.71 22.70
C GLY A 807 21.21 -8.17 21.25
N ILE A 808 20.42 -9.17 20.85
CA ILE A 808 20.21 -9.50 19.44
C ILE A 808 18.83 -8.95 19.07
N ARG A 809 18.75 -7.63 18.90
CA ARG A 809 17.71 -6.84 18.22
C ARG A 809 17.91 -5.38 18.63
N LYS A 810 18.95 -4.76 18.07
CA LYS A 810 18.96 -3.33 17.78
C LYS A 810 18.72 -3.17 16.30
#